data_AF-A0A0H3ZV70-F1
#
_entry.id   AF-A0A0H3ZV70-F1
#
_cell.length_a   1.000
_cell.length_b   1.000
_cell.length_c   1.000
_cell.angle_alpha   90.00
_cell.angle_beta   90.00
_cell.angle_gamma   90.00
#
_symmetry.space_group_name_H-M   'P 1'
#
loop_
_entity.id
_entity.type
_entity.pdbx_description
1 polymer ?
#
loop_
_entity_poly.entity_id
_entity_poly.type
_entity_poly.pdbx_seq_one_letter_code
_entity_poly.pdbx_strand_id
1 'polypeptide(L)'
;MLSISPLKSASGAAKYYLSEENPKDLPDVSLEKTRAITITSRKRPRRNTFWHGKLAIEAGLAGKPVEQATLESVLSGSLGGETIKGKRDDHKSGFDLTFSAPKTVSVLALVSGDNRLIEAHNNAVKFALTELERDVAQFTTINKEGAREFHNTDSMIFAVVRHKTSRENDPQVHSHALAANMTRDQEGKLRTLASSLKQKGGVINGTGERIYNFQKYYGILYQSQLAKDAQALGYSTRGVGNGQFEISGVPQPILDASSTRKQQIDQRTLDLGFDSRASKDVANLDTRKSKTYQSSDSLNKQWQSTVKEQGYEPAELVTMAQQVKEAQNTPPLGETQAAISRAIDHLGQYSTALHLEKIIELTASEFTKGGVQLNALDIKKVADEMIKQGDLIGLSHKGQYTTKGLIDNEKALIDSTQGRAHHMRTHVESSTLNKLAIPENQQRILTDLYHSTKQFHVVNVHGSSQGIAQQLLNVGNHSGKRVQLVSQSVKAKAEGMESVQRKSQTLSAWVGQLFSPEQRHTTHSLLQSDTPLTNKDVLLIDDANKMSANELLALTDKAKQSSSKVVMLNRVSSRQGFKANNAISLYQKGNVESHSWVGKRASNTNVKLHDNDTDRIARVYADLPDKANTQVIATSSVEQRRLTEAIRGQLKNTGALARHETTLFTQTPHPLSKAQQPLVQHYKPGMTLTHWEKNKPQSFVIASIDKESNTMTALSKHDGQSHTFDPSSRAFKHMKMQINKPQSLNIAQGERLQTLGKHFPAGLDANQSYLVTHIDKESLTLESKGETQRVNLESLKDAPLQYDYVHSAHHIEPKSPYFTVRQSIYPI
;
A
#
# COMPACT_ATOMS: atom_id res chain seq x y z
N MET A 1 -2.41 -13.11 14.29
CA MET A 1 -2.12 -11.68 14.00
C MET A 1 -0.90 -11.24 14.82
N LEU A 2 -0.10 -10.29 14.32
CA LEU A 2 0.97 -9.61 15.08
C LEU A 2 0.64 -8.12 15.21
N SER A 3 0.70 -7.57 16.44
CA SER A 3 0.68 -6.13 16.71
C SER A 3 1.93 -5.68 17.42
N ILE A 4 2.31 -4.41 17.27
CA ILE A 4 3.54 -3.84 17.82
C ILE A 4 3.18 -2.60 18.64
N SER A 5 3.70 -2.51 19.87
CA SER A 5 3.60 -1.30 20.71
C SER A 5 4.96 -0.96 21.34
N PRO A 6 5.36 0.32 21.40
CA PRO A 6 6.56 0.70 22.13
C PRO A 6 6.36 0.54 23.65
N LEU A 7 7.40 0.10 24.36
CA LEU A 7 7.40 0.00 25.82
C LEU A 7 7.72 1.36 26.44
N LYS A 8 6.81 1.87 27.29
CA LYS A 8 6.94 3.18 27.93
C LYS A 8 8.05 3.22 28.99
N SER A 9 8.16 2.19 29.83
CA SER A 9 9.18 2.06 30.86
C SER A 9 9.42 0.60 31.23
N ALA A 10 10.63 0.29 31.71
CA ALA A 10 11.02 -1.06 32.11
C ALA A 10 10.18 -1.56 33.30
N SER A 11 10.11 -0.78 34.37
CA SER A 11 9.37 -1.11 35.60
C SER A 11 7.87 -1.21 35.35
N GLY A 12 7.30 -0.27 34.58
CA GLY A 12 5.89 -0.26 34.22
C GLY A 12 5.51 -1.47 33.40
N ALA A 13 6.32 -1.83 32.39
CA ALA A 13 6.09 -3.02 31.59
C ALA A 13 6.22 -4.31 32.41
N ALA A 14 7.33 -4.47 33.16
CA ALA A 14 7.57 -5.67 33.96
C ALA A 14 6.44 -5.94 34.97
N LYS A 15 5.98 -4.89 35.67
CA LYS A 15 4.84 -4.98 36.58
C LYS A 15 3.55 -5.29 35.84
N TYR A 16 3.23 -4.53 34.78
CA TYR A 16 1.98 -4.68 34.04
C TYR A 16 1.78 -6.11 33.52
N TYR A 17 2.71 -6.61 32.71
CA TYR A 17 2.55 -7.91 32.04
C TYR A 17 2.62 -9.10 32.99
N LEU A 18 3.43 -9.05 34.06
CA LEU A 18 3.50 -10.14 35.03
C LEU A 18 2.37 -10.10 36.07
N SER A 19 1.82 -8.92 36.37
CA SER A 19 0.69 -8.78 37.30
C SER A 19 -0.65 -9.24 36.70
N GLU A 20 -0.80 -9.20 35.38
CA GLU A 20 -1.99 -9.72 34.69
C GLU A 20 -2.11 -11.26 34.81
N GLU A 21 -1.05 -11.96 35.24
CA GLU A 21 -0.98 -13.42 35.35
C GLU A 21 -0.50 -13.86 36.75
N ASN A 22 -1.40 -13.81 37.74
CA ASN A 22 -1.12 -14.32 39.08
C ASN A 22 -0.81 -15.85 39.00
N PRO A 23 0.28 -16.37 39.56
CA PRO A 23 0.68 -17.79 39.44
C PRO A 23 -0.34 -18.84 39.93
N LYS A 24 -1.44 -18.42 40.58
CA LYS A 24 -2.58 -19.27 40.96
C LYS A 24 -3.58 -19.50 39.82
N ASP A 25 -3.41 -18.84 38.66
CA ASP A 25 -4.31 -18.85 37.50
C ASP A 25 -3.78 -19.68 36.31
N LEU A 26 -3.10 -20.81 36.59
CA LEU A 26 -2.88 -21.82 35.55
C LEU A 26 -4.24 -22.20 34.95
N PRO A 27 -4.36 -22.37 33.62
CA PRO A 27 -5.65 -22.65 33.02
C PRO A 27 -6.16 -23.98 33.57
N ASP A 28 -7.19 -23.92 34.41
CA ASP A 28 -8.01 -25.08 34.70
C ASP A 28 -8.83 -25.35 33.45
N VAL A 29 -8.26 -26.11 32.53
CA VAL A 29 -8.94 -26.61 31.33
C VAL A 29 -9.80 -27.84 31.64
N SER A 30 -10.04 -28.17 32.92
CA SER A 30 -10.85 -29.33 33.24
C SER A 30 -12.27 -29.12 32.74
N LEU A 31 -12.73 -30.10 31.98
CA LEU A 31 -14.13 -30.21 31.61
C LEU A 31 -14.90 -30.66 32.87
N GLU A 32 -16.10 -30.13 33.09
CA GLU A 32 -17.00 -30.68 34.10
C GLU A 32 -17.12 -32.20 33.89
N LYS A 33 -17.01 -33.00 34.96
CA LYS A 33 -17.04 -34.46 34.86
C LYS A 33 -18.42 -34.94 34.37
N THR A 34 -18.56 -35.13 33.06
CA THR A 34 -19.62 -35.94 32.45
C THR A 34 -19.03 -37.23 31.87
N ARG A 35 -19.79 -38.32 31.96
CA ARG A 35 -19.33 -39.69 31.66
C ARG A 35 -18.85 -39.80 30.21
N ALA A 36 -17.66 -40.39 30.06
CA ALA A 36 -17.00 -40.83 28.83
C ALA A 36 -16.38 -39.74 27.94
N ILE A 37 -15.14 -39.36 28.24
CA ILE A 37 -13.98 -39.30 27.31
C ILE A 37 -12.73 -39.03 28.18
N THR A 38 -11.79 -39.97 28.21
CA THR A 38 -10.54 -39.85 28.99
C THR A 38 -9.48 -39.13 28.16
N ILE A 39 -9.44 -37.79 28.20
CA ILE A 39 -8.23 -37.05 27.83
C ILE A 39 -7.30 -37.10 29.04
N THR A 40 -6.26 -37.94 29.01
CA THR A 40 -5.25 -38.02 30.06
C THR A 40 -4.46 -36.71 30.16
N SER A 41 -4.92 -35.79 31.00
CA SER A 41 -4.18 -34.60 31.42
C SER A 41 -3.17 -34.99 32.51
N ARG A 42 -1.90 -35.19 32.13
CA ARG A 42 -0.78 -35.27 33.10
C ARG A 42 -0.52 -33.88 33.65
N LYS A 43 -0.78 -33.70 34.96
CA LYS A 43 -0.42 -32.53 35.77
C LYS A 43 1.09 -32.25 35.70
N ARG A 44 1.53 -31.34 34.83
CA ARG A 44 2.78 -30.58 35.02
C ARG A 44 2.40 -29.10 35.12
N PRO A 45 2.92 -28.33 36.11
CA PRO A 45 2.69 -26.89 36.15
C PRO A 45 3.39 -26.29 34.93
N ARG A 46 2.62 -25.90 33.91
CA ARG A 46 3.17 -25.35 32.67
C ARG A 46 3.35 -23.86 32.82
N ARG A 47 4.59 -23.38 32.71
CA ARG A 47 4.95 -21.96 32.78
C ARG A 47 4.28 -21.22 31.61
N ASN A 48 3.53 -20.17 31.91
CA ASN A 48 2.94 -19.22 30.95
C ASN A 48 3.95 -18.17 30.46
N THR A 49 5.15 -18.16 31.03
CA THR A 49 6.26 -17.28 30.65
C THR A 49 7.50 -18.07 30.21
N PHE A 50 8.26 -17.51 29.29
CA PHE A 50 9.57 -18.04 28.88
C PHE A 50 10.46 -16.97 28.24
N TRP A 51 11.77 -17.15 28.35
CA TRP A 51 12.76 -16.38 27.60
C TRP A 51 13.05 -17.01 26.23
N HIS A 52 13.30 -16.17 25.22
CA HIS A 52 13.69 -16.58 23.87
C HIS A 52 14.72 -15.62 23.26
N GLY A 53 15.42 -16.07 22.22
CA GLY A 53 16.46 -15.31 21.51
C GLY A 53 17.88 -15.73 21.90
N LYS A 54 18.87 -15.44 21.04
CA LYS A 54 20.27 -15.83 21.24
C LYS A 54 20.85 -15.22 22.51
N LEU A 55 20.55 -13.96 22.80
CA LEU A 55 20.97 -13.31 24.04
C LEU A 55 20.41 -14.00 25.29
N ALA A 56 19.18 -14.54 25.24
CA ALA A 56 18.62 -15.30 26.35
C ALA A 56 19.37 -16.62 26.58
N ILE A 57 19.80 -17.27 25.49
CA ILE A 57 20.60 -18.50 25.55
C ILE A 57 21.98 -18.20 26.13
N GLU A 58 22.67 -17.18 25.61
CA GLU A 58 23.99 -16.72 26.07
C GLU A 58 23.99 -16.33 27.55
N ALA A 59 22.94 -15.62 28.00
CA ALA A 59 22.80 -15.21 29.40
C ALA A 59 22.29 -16.34 30.32
N GLY A 60 22.09 -17.56 29.81
CA GLY A 60 21.57 -18.69 30.57
C GLY A 60 20.15 -18.46 31.11
N LEU A 61 19.35 -17.63 30.43
CA LEU A 61 17.94 -17.35 30.76
C LEU A 61 16.97 -18.29 30.04
N ALA A 62 17.41 -18.92 28.94
CA ALA A 62 16.60 -19.90 28.23
C ALA A 62 16.10 -21.02 29.16
N GLY A 63 14.78 -21.26 29.16
CA GLY A 63 14.12 -22.26 30.01
C GLY A 63 13.86 -21.82 31.48
N LYS A 64 14.40 -20.68 31.92
CA LYS A 64 14.08 -20.07 33.23
C LYS A 64 12.73 -19.33 33.17
N PRO A 65 12.02 -19.18 34.30
CA PRO A 65 10.82 -18.35 34.35
C PRO A 65 11.19 -16.86 34.14
N VAL A 66 10.23 -16.07 33.67
CA VAL A 66 10.40 -14.62 33.57
C VAL A 66 10.05 -14.00 34.93
N GLU A 67 11.07 -13.65 35.70
CA GLU A 67 10.91 -12.98 37.00
C GLU A 67 10.91 -11.46 36.83
N GLN A 68 10.14 -10.75 37.66
CA GLN A 68 9.95 -9.30 37.52
C GLN A 68 11.26 -8.52 37.59
N ALA A 69 12.11 -8.79 38.58
CA ALA A 69 13.39 -8.09 38.75
C ALA A 69 14.33 -8.31 37.55
N THR A 70 14.42 -9.55 37.07
CA THR A 70 15.23 -9.91 35.90
C THR A 70 14.69 -9.25 34.64
N LEU A 71 13.36 -9.25 34.43
CA LEU A 71 12.72 -8.59 33.30
C LEU A 71 12.96 -7.08 33.32
N GLU A 72 12.81 -6.44 34.48
CA GLU A 72 13.06 -5.01 34.64
C GLU A 72 14.52 -4.67 34.35
N SER A 73 15.47 -5.47 34.84
CA SER A 73 16.90 -5.32 34.55
C SER A 73 17.17 -5.40 33.03
N VAL A 74 16.63 -6.42 32.36
CA VAL A 74 16.77 -6.59 30.89
C VAL A 74 16.15 -5.42 30.14
N LEU A 75 14.92 -5.04 30.44
CA LEU A 75 14.25 -3.91 29.77
C LEU A 75 14.89 -2.54 30.09
N SER A 76 15.68 -2.45 31.16
CA SER A 76 16.48 -1.27 31.48
C SER A 76 17.83 -1.23 30.74
N GLY A 77 18.18 -2.26 29.99
CA GLY A 77 19.42 -2.33 29.23
C GLY A 77 20.60 -2.99 29.97
N SER A 78 20.32 -3.89 30.91
CA SER A 78 21.34 -4.72 31.58
C SER A 78 21.04 -6.20 31.43
N LEU A 79 22.07 -7.01 31.14
CA LEU A 79 21.95 -8.45 30.93
C LEU A 79 23.13 -9.16 31.58
N GLY A 80 22.88 -10.03 32.57
CA GLY A 80 23.92 -10.83 33.21
C GLY A 80 25.03 -10.02 33.90
N GLY A 81 24.70 -8.83 34.42
CA GLY A 81 25.67 -7.91 35.04
C GLY A 81 26.39 -6.99 34.05
N GLU A 82 26.23 -7.21 32.74
CA GLU A 82 26.69 -6.28 31.71
C GLU A 82 25.64 -5.18 31.49
N THR A 83 26.08 -3.99 31.11
CA THR A 83 25.20 -2.89 30.69
C THR A 83 25.55 -2.49 29.26
N ILE A 84 24.54 -2.06 28.50
CA ILE A 84 24.74 -1.57 27.13
C ILE A 84 25.84 -0.50 27.10
N LYS A 85 26.79 -0.65 26.17
CA LYS A 85 27.86 0.34 25.98
C LYS A 85 27.27 1.70 25.57
N GLY A 86 27.62 2.74 26.32
CA GLY A 86 27.13 4.10 26.06
C GLY A 86 25.65 4.29 26.41
N LYS A 87 25.10 3.48 27.32
CA LYS A 87 23.76 3.66 27.87
C LYS A 87 23.58 5.09 28.37
N ARG A 88 22.44 5.69 28.00
CA ARG A 88 21.98 7.00 28.44
C ARG A 88 20.79 6.82 29.38
N ASP A 89 20.49 7.85 30.17
CA ASP A 89 19.37 7.85 31.11
C ASP A 89 18.00 7.69 30.41
N ASP A 90 17.90 8.10 29.16
CA ASP A 90 16.70 8.02 28.32
C ASP A 90 16.61 6.72 27.48
N HIS A 91 17.33 5.67 27.88
CA HIS A 91 17.28 4.36 27.21
C HIS A 91 15.84 3.87 27.04
N LYS A 92 15.46 3.61 25.78
CA LYS A 92 14.14 3.05 25.45
C LYS A 92 14.13 1.56 25.75
N SER A 93 13.09 1.08 26.42
CA SER A 93 13.00 -0.32 26.86
C SER A 93 12.80 -1.34 25.74
N GLY A 94 12.28 -0.91 24.58
CA GLY A 94 12.06 -1.77 23.41
C GLY A 94 10.59 -1.86 23.03
N PHE A 95 10.15 -3.02 22.58
CA PHE A 95 8.84 -3.22 21.94
C PHE A 95 8.08 -4.41 22.55
N ASP A 96 6.75 -4.28 22.64
CA ASP A 96 5.83 -5.40 22.81
C ASP A 96 5.39 -5.91 21.43
N LEU A 97 5.75 -7.14 21.11
CA LEU A 97 5.31 -7.87 19.93
C LEU A 97 4.20 -8.85 20.35
N THR A 98 2.94 -8.47 20.13
CA THR A 98 1.81 -9.29 20.55
C THR A 98 1.34 -10.22 19.44
N PHE A 99 1.49 -11.54 19.65
CA PHE A 99 1.02 -12.57 18.74
C PHE A 99 -0.34 -13.11 19.22
N SER A 100 -1.39 -12.93 18.43
CA SER A 100 -2.75 -13.42 18.74
C SER A 100 -3.11 -14.61 17.86
N ALA A 101 -3.52 -15.72 18.47
CA ALA A 101 -4.03 -16.90 17.78
C ALA A 101 -5.41 -16.64 17.12
N PRO A 102 -5.77 -17.42 16.09
CA PRO A 102 -7.13 -17.43 15.56
C PRO A 102 -8.17 -17.75 16.64
N LYS A 103 -9.42 -17.38 16.37
CA LYS A 103 -10.47 -17.54 17.37
C LYS A 103 -10.79 -19.01 17.59
N THR A 104 -10.84 -19.81 16.53
CA THR A 104 -11.06 -21.26 16.61
C THR A 104 -10.01 -21.96 17.47
N VAL A 105 -8.73 -21.60 17.31
CA VAL A 105 -7.63 -22.11 18.15
C VAL A 105 -7.86 -21.75 19.61
N SER A 106 -8.25 -20.51 19.90
CA SER A 106 -8.50 -20.06 21.27
C SER A 106 -9.67 -20.78 21.94
N VAL A 107 -10.77 -21.01 21.21
CA VAL A 107 -11.94 -21.75 21.70
C VAL A 107 -11.58 -23.21 21.99
N LEU A 108 -10.96 -23.92 21.03
CA LEU A 108 -10.58 -25.32 21.22
C LEU A 108 -9.55 -25.50 22.35
N ALA A 109 -8.60 -24.56 22.48
CA ALA A 109 -7.57 -24.63 23.51
C ALA A 109 -8.08 -24.31 24.91
N LEU A 110 -8.90 -23.27 25.06
CA LEU A 110 -9.29 -22.73 26.37
C LEU A 110 -10.65 -23.23 26.86
N VAL A 111 -11.61 -23.40 25.96
CA VAL A 111 -13.00 -23.78 26.31
C VAL A 111 -13.15 -25.30 26.30
N SER A 112 -12.64 -25.96 25.27
CA SER A 112 -12.65 -27.42 25.15
C SER A 112 -11.45 -28.11 25.82
N GLY A 113 -10.44 -27.31 26.20
CA GLY A 113 -9.30 -27.77 26.98
C GLY A 113 -8.19 -28.51 26.24
N ASP A 114 -8.08 -28.38 24.91
CA ASP A 114 -6.96 -28.98 24.17
C ASP A 114 -5.67 -28.17 24.32
N ASN A 115 -4.93 -28.47 25.39
CA ASN A 115 -3.62 -27.86 25.68
C ASN A 115 -2.54 -28.11 24.62
N ARG A 116 -2.72 -29.05 23.67
CA ARG A 116 -1.73 -29.26 22.59
C ARG A 116 -1.68 -28.04 21.67
N LEU A 117 -2.80 -27.36 21.47
CA LEU A 117 -2.90 -26.12 20.70
C LEU A 117 -2.19 -24.93 21.41
N ILE A 118 -2.12 -24.94 22.74
CA ILE A 118 -1.34 -23.96 23.52
C ILE A 118 0.16 -24.13 23.27
N GLU A 119 0.65 -25.37 23.19
CA GLU A 119 2.06 -25.61 22.84
C GLU A 119 2.36 -25.29 21.38
N ALA A 120 1.44 -25.60 20.47
CA ALA A 120 1.54 -25.18 19.07
C ALA A 120 1.64 -23.65 18.95
N HIS A 121 0.83 -22.90 19.71
CA HIS A 121 0.93 -21.43 19.82
C HIS A 121 2.32 -20.98 20.28
N ASN A 122 2.82 -21.55 21.38
CA ASN A 122 4.16 -21.23 21.89
C ASN A 122 5.27 -21.50 20.87
N ASN A 123 5.19 -22.63 20.15
CA ASN A 123 6.16 -23.01 19.12
C ASN A 123 6.12 -22.05 17.94
N ALA A 124 4.93 -21.67 17.48
CA ALA A 124 4.75 -20.68 16.42
C ALA A 124 5.30 -19.30 16.82
N VAL A 125 5.11 -18.86 18.07
CA VAL A 125 5.71 -17.61 18.58
C VAL A 125 7.24 -17.70 18.56
N LYS A 126 7.82 -18.77 19.08
CA LYS A 126 9.28 -18.98 19.06
C LYS A 126 9.83 -18.96 17.64
N PHE A 127 9.16 -19.66 16.71
CA PHE A 127 9.55 -19.69 15.31
C PHE A 127 9.58 -18.27 14.70
N ALA A 128 8.48 -17.51 14.86
CA ALA A 128 8.40 -16.15 14.31
C ALA A 128 9.44 -15.21 14.94
N LEU A 129 9.69 -15.33 16.24
CA LEU A 129 10.72 -14.53 16.93
C LEU A 129 12.14 -14.87 16.48
N THR A 130 12.45 -16.14 16.20
CA THR A 130 13.76 -16.55 15.65
C THR A 130 13.99 -15.96 14.27
N GLU A 131 12.97 -15.98 13.40
CA GLU A 131 13.05 -15.38 12.07
C GLU A 131 13.20 -13.86 12.17
N LEU A 132 12.41 -13.21 13.04
CA LEU A 132 12.50 -11.77 13.30
C LEU A 132 13.88 -11.37 13.80
N GLU A 133 14.41 -12.04 14.82
CA GLU A 133 15.74 -11.80 15.37
C GLU A 133 16.83 -11.84 14.30
N ARG A 134 16.79 -12.83 13.41
CA ARG A 134 17.76 -12.98 12.32
C ARG A 134 17.67 -11.83 11.30
N ASP A 135 16.46 -11.38 11.01
CA ASP A 135 16.24 -10.46 9.89
C ASP A 135 16.41 -8.97 10.30
N VAL A 136 16.11 -8.61 11.56
CA VAL A 136 15.98 -7.21 11.97
C VAL A 136 17.06 -6.70 12.94
N ALA A 137 17.77 -7.58 13.63
CA ALA A 137 18.69 -7.18 14.69
C ALA A 137 19.88 -6.39 14.11
N GLN A 138 20.00 -5.11 14.49
CA GLN A 138 21.03 -4.22 14.02
C GLN A 138 21.58 -3.34 15.13
N PHE A 139 22.83 -2.95 15.02
CA PHE A 139 23.41 -1.83 15.79
C PHE A 139 24.03 -0.81 14.84
N THR A 140 24.47 0.32 15.39
CA THR A 140 25.09 1.39 14.61
C THR A 140 26.50 1.73 15.08
N THR A 141 27.35 2.11 14.14
CA THR A 141 28.65 2.73 14.38
C THR A 141 28.74 4.07 13.64
N ILE A 142 29.75 4.87 13.96
CA ILE A 142 30.11 6.08 13.22
C ILE A 142 31.46 5.79 12.58
N ASN A 143 31.56 5.96 11.26
CA ASN A 143 32.81 5.77 10.53
C ASN A 143 33.72 7.00 10.63
N LYS A 144 34.91 6.93 10.02
CA LYS A 144 35.93 8.00 10.12
C LYS A 144 35.46 9.32 9.52
N GLU A 145 34.55 9.26 8.55
CA GLU A 145 33.96 10.39 7.85
C GLU A 145 32.72 10.95 8.58
N GLY A 146 32.38 10.42 9.76
CA GLY A 146 31.23 10.86 10.56
C GLY A 146 29.88 10.32 10.09
N ALA A 147 29.86 9.41 9.12
CA ALA A 147 28.63 8.78 8.64
C ALA A 147 28.23 7.60 9.54
N ARG A 148 26.92 7.46 9.76
CA ARG A 148 26.34 6.35 10.51
C ARG A 148 26.27 5.10 9.64
N GLU A 149 26.81 3.99 10.14
CA GLU A 149 26.75 2.67 9.51
C GLU A 149 25.85 1.74 10.32
N PHE A 150 25.24 0.78 9.65
CA PHE A 150 24.29 -0.19 10.23
C PHE A 150 24.81 -1.60 10.03
N HIS A 151 24.89 -2.36 11.12
CA HIS A 151 25.51 -3.67 11.15
C HIS A 151 24.51 -4.68 11.71
N ASN A 152 24.27 -5.78 10.98
CA ASN A 152 23.38 -6.84 11.46
C ASN A 152 24.09 -7.73 12.48
N THR A 153 23.37 -8.19 13.49
CA THR A 153 23.89 -9.00 14.61
C THR A 153 23.19 -10.32 14.77
N ASP A 154 21.99 -10.45 14.20
CA ASP A 154 21.12 -11.62 14.30
C ASP A 154 20.88 -12.07 15.75
N SER A 155 20.96 -11.15 16.74
CA SER A 155 20.94 -11.46 18.18
C SER A 155 20.07 -10.48 18.96
N MET A 156 19.04 -10.98 19.63
CA MET A 156 18.05 -10.26 20.43
C MET A 156 17.64 -11.09 21.66
N ILE A 157 16.94 -10.45 22.59
CA ILE A 157 16.31 -11.11 23.74
C ILE A 157 14.83 -10.76 23.81
N PHE A 158 14.02 -11.78 24.08
CA PHE A 158 12.57 -11.67 24.24
C PHE A 158 12.15 -12.31 25.56
N ALA A 159 11.35 -11.59 26.34
CA ALA A 159 10.56 -12.18 27.41
C ALA A 159 9.14 -12.38 26.91
N VAL A 160 8.68 -13.63 26.85
CA VAL A 160 7.34 -13.96 26.37
C VAL A 160 6.42 -14.23 27.54
N VAL A 161 5.29 -13.54 27.56
CA VAL A 161 4.20 -13.71 28.53
C VAL A 161 2.93 -14.05 27.76
N ARG A 162 2.38 -15.26 27.97
CA ARG A 162 1.15 -15.71 27.32
C ARG A 162 -0.07 -15.39 28.19
N HIS A 163 -1.06 -14.76 27.59
CA HIS A 163 -2.36 -14.44 28.17
C HIS A 163 -3.48 -15.24 27.46
N LYS A 164 -4.65 -15.31 28.11
CA LYS A 164 -5.78 -16.15 27.68
C LYS A 164 -7.10 -15.41 27.45
N THR A 165 -7.22 -14.15 27.86
CA THR A 165 -8.49 -13.40 27.77
C THR A 165 -8.37 -12.16 26.89
N SER A 166 -9.45 -11.83 26.19
CA SER A 166 -9.62 -10.51 25.57
C SER A 166 -9.90 -9.46 26.65
N ARG A 167 -10.01 -8.19 26.25
CA ARG A 167 -10.45 -7.12 27.17
C ARG A 167 -11.88 -7.29 27.67
N GLU A 168 -12.71 -7.97 26.89
CA GLU A 168 -14.10 -8.30 27.25
C GLU A 168 -14.20 -9.68 27.91
N ASN A 169 -13.07 -10.24 28.37
CA ASN A 169 -12.99 -11.57 28.98
C ASN A 169 -13.35 -12.75 28.06
N ASP A 170 -13.40 -12.53 26.74
CA ASP A 170 -13.55 -13.62 25.75
C ASP A 170 -12.31 -14.53 25.70
N PRO A 171 -12.45 -15.82 25.31
CA PRO A 171 -11.30 -16.72 25.19
C PRO A 171 -10.38 -16.28 24.03
N GLN A 172 -9.18 -15.81 24.33
CA GLN A 172 -8.24 -15.27 23.34
C GLN A 172 -6.79 -15.60 23.72
N VAL A 173 -6.23 -16.64 23.11
CA VAL A 173 -4.82 -16.98 23.30
C VAL A 173 -3.96 -15.93 22.57
N HIS A 174 -3.09 -15.27 23.33
CA HIS A 174 -2.11 -14.35 22.77
C HIS A 174 -0.85 -14.30 23.64
N SER A 175 0.27 -13.92 23.03
CA SER A 175 1.54 -13.77 23.72
C SER A 175 2.12 -12.38 23.49
N HIS A 176 2.45 -11.70 24.58
CA HIS A 176 3.27 -10.51 24.59
C HIS A 176 4.74 -10.93 24.59
N ALA A 177 5.43 -10.73 23.48
CA ALA A 177 6.87 -10.93 23.39
C ALA A 177 7.56 -9.58 23.55
N LEU A 178 8.05 -9.32 24.77
CA LEU A 178 8.75 -8.10 25.13
C LEU A 178 10.18 -8.17 24.59
N ALA A 179 10.40 -7.54 23.44
CA ALA A 179 11.70 -7.41 22.79
C ALA A 179 12.49 -6.29 23.44
N ALA A 180 13.53 -6.63 24.20
CA ALA A 180 14.37 -5.63 24.85
C ALA A 180 15.22 -4.89 23.82
N ASN A 181 15.48 -3.60 24.06
CA ASN A 181 16.27 -2.76 23.16
C ASN A 181 17.78 -3.01 23.25
N MET A 182 18.19 -4.26 23.01
CA MET A 182 19.60 -4.64 23.07
C MET A 182 19.96 -5.71 22.05
N THR A 183 21.22 -5.71 21.66
CA THR A 183 21.85 -6.70 20.79
C THR A 183 23.33 -6.83 21.16
N ARG A 184 24.02 -7.84 20.64
CA ARG A 184 25.46 -8.02 20.83
C ARG A 184 26.18 -7.84 19.50
N ASP A 185 27.20 -6.99 19.50
CA ASP A 185 28.04 -6.79 18.32
C ASP A 185 29.01 -7.96 18.09
N GLN A 186 29.75 -7.92 16.98
CA GLN A 186 30.73 -8.95 16.63
C GLN A 186 31.90 -9.06 17.62
N GLU A 187 32.15 -8.03 18.43
CA GLU A 187 33.17 -8.03 19.50
C GLU A 187 32.62 -8.60 20.81
N GLY A 188 31.37 -9.08 20.81
CA GLY A 188 30.72 -9.61 22.01
C GLY A 188 30.24 -8.53 22.97
N LYS A 189 30.21 -7.25 22.60
CA LYS A 189 29.75 -6.17 23.50
C LYS A 189 28.26 -5.90 23.33
N LEU A 190 27.57 -5.66 24.45
CA LEU A 190 26.17 -5.27 24.44
C LEU A 190 26.00 -3.85 23.86
N ARG A 191 25.04 -3.71 22.94
CA ARG A 191 24.72 -2.49 22.18
C ARG A 191 23.21 -2.27 22.18
N THR A 192 22.79 -1.02 22.01
CA THR A 192 21.40 -0.68 21.72
C THR A 192 21.04 -1.11 20.29
N LEU A 193 19.78 -1.50 20.05
CA LEU A 193 19.31 -1.72 18.70
C LEU A 193 19.33 -0.42 17.88
N ALA A 194 19.59 -0.54 16.60
CA ALA A 194 19.63 0.57 15.67
C ALA A 194 18.24 1.18 15.46
N SER A 195 18.18 2.50 15.27
CA SER A 195 17.01 3.21 14.73
C SER A 195 17.44 4.21 13.67
N SER A 196 16.60 4.37 12.65
CA SER A 196 16.77 5.35 11.59
C SER A 196 15.44 5.81 11.00
N LEU A 197 15.01 7.02 11.35
CA LEU A 197 13.86 7.63 10.67
C LEU A 197 14.15 8.01 9.20
N LYS A 198 15.42 8.19 8.85
CA LYS A 198 15.85 8.58 7.50
C LYS A 198 16.36 7.34 6.75
N GLN A 199 15.56 6.89 5.79
CA GLN A 199 15.91 5.78 4.90
C GLN A 199 16.54 6.31 3.61
N LYS A 200 17.55 5.62 3.08
CA LYS A 200 18.27 5.99 1.85
C LYS A 200 18.52 4.75 0.98
N GLY A 201 18.54 4.94 -0.34
CA GLY A 201 18.92 3.88 -1.30
C GLY A 201 17.97 2.69 -1.34
N GLY A 202 16.72 2.84 -0.90
CA GLY A 202 15.75 1.74 -0.84
C GLY A 202 16.05 0.69 0.24
N VAL A 203 17.10 0.87 1.04
CA VAL A 203 17.42 0.00 2.16
C VAL A 203 16.69 0.49 3.41
N ILE A 204 16.06 -0.45 4.11
CA ILE A 204 15.41 -0.17 5.40
C ILE A 204 16.44 -0.49 6.49
N ASN A 205 16.88 0.55 7.18
CA ASN A 205 17.82 0.48 8.29
C ASN A 205 17.11 0.79 9.61
N GLY A 206 17.59 0.16 10.68
CA GLY A 206 17.00 0.27 12.02
C GLY A 206 16.07 -0.90 12.32
N THR A 207 16.20 -1.45 13.52
CA THR A 207 15.51 -2.66 13.94
C THR A 207 14.00 -2.43 14.06
N GLY A 208 13.59 -1.35 14.73
CA GLY A 208 12.18 -1.00 14.86
C GLY A 208 11.54 -0.75 13.50
N GLU A 209 12.22 0.00 12.62
CA GLU A 209 11.73 0.33 11.29
C GLU A 209 11.54 -0.92 10.42
N ARG A 210 12.46 -1.89 10.49
CA ARG A 210 12.29 -3.19 9.82
C ARG A 210 11.12 -3.99 10.37
N ILE A 211 10.98 -4.08 11.70
CA ILE A 211 9.87 -4.79 12.34
C ILE A 211 8.53 -4.19 11.89
N TYR A 212 8.38 -2.87 11.91
CA TYR A 212 7.17 -2.20 11.46
C TYR A 212 6.91 -2.39 9.97
N ASN A 213 7.93 -2.27 9.13
CA ASN A 213 7.77 -2.42 7.68
C ASN A 213 7.34 -3.84 7.28
N PHE A 214 7.83 -4.86 7.99
CA PHE A 214 7.57 -6.28 7.74
C PHE A 214 6.66 -6.93 8.79
N GLN A 215 5.87 -6.14 9.54
CA GLN A 215 4.96 -6.65 10.57
C GLN A 215 4.02 -7.73 10.05
N LYS A 216 3.44 -7.52 8.86
CA LYS A 216 2.54 -8.49 8.23
C LYS A 216 3.27 -9.79 7.90
N TYR A 217 4.48 -9.71 7.37
CA TYR A 217 5.32 -10.87 7.06
C TYR A 217 5.55 -11.76 8.31
N TYR A 218 6.02 -11.19 9.43
CA TYR A 218 6.22 -11.96 10.66
C TYR A 218 4.90 -12.49 11.24
N GLY A 219 3.81 -11.74 11.11
CA GLY A 219 2.47 -12.21 11.44
C GLY A 219 2.05 -13.43 10.63
N ILE A 220 2.33 -13.44 9.33
CA ILE A 220 2.04 -14.55 8.41
C ILE A 220 2.92 -15.77 8.71
N LEU A 221 4.20 -15.59 9.04
CA LEU A 221 5.09 -16.68 9.47
C LEU A 221 4.55 -17.38 10.73
N TYR A 222 4.13 -16.61 11.73
CA TYR A 222 3.48 -17.13 12.93
C TYR A 222 2.20 -17.92 12.59
N GLN A 223 1.31 -17.36 11.76
CA GLN A 223 0.07 -18.02 11.36
C GLN A 223 0.34 -19.33 10.60
N SER A 224 1.33 -19.29 9.70
CA SER A 224 1.75 -20.42 8.88
C SER A 224 2.33 -21.57 9.69
N GLN A 225 3.16 -21.26 10.70
CA GLN A 225 3.70 -22.26 11.61
C GLN A 225 2.60 -22.83 12.52
N LEU A 226 1.71 -21.99 13.05
CA LEU A 226 0.62 -22.45 13.90
C LEU A 226 -0.37 -23.35 13.13
N ALA A 227 -0.69 -23.01 11.88
CA ALA A 227 -1.53 -23.84 11.02
C ALA A 227 -0.89 -25.22 10.79
N LYS A 228 0.41 -25.26 10.49
CA LYS A 228 1.17 -26.50 10.32
C LYS A 228 1.16 -27.36 11.58
N ASP A 229 1.37 -26.75 12.74
CA ASP A 229 1.35 -27.47 14.02
C ASP A 229 -0.06 -27.98 14.35
N ALA A 230 -1.11 -27.21 14.06
CA ALA A 230 -2.50 -27.66 14.22
C ALA A 230 -2.85 -28.82 13.28
N GLN A 231 -2.40 -28.78 12.03
CA GLN A 231 -2.56 -29.89 11.08
C GLN A 231 -1.87 -31.17 11.57
N ALA A 232 -0.66 -31.05 12.14
CA ALA A 232 0.06 -32.17 12.74
C ALA A 232 -0.67 -32.78 13.96
N LEU A 233 -1.56 -32.02 14.61
CA LEU A 233 -2.43 -32.48 15.69
C LEU A 233 -3.75 -33.12 15.18
N GLY A 234 -3.95 -33.20 13.86
CA GLY A 234 -5.10 -33.84 13.23
C GLY A 234 -6.25 -32.90 12.88
N TYR A 235 -6.05 -31.58 12.91
CA TYR A 235 -7.06 -30.61 12.52
C TYR A 235 -7.00 -30.27 11.03
N SER A 236 -8.15 -30.07 10.40
CA SER A 236 -8.25 -29.41 9.10
C SER A 236 -8.24 -27.89 9.28
N THR A 237 -7.61 -27.18 8.35
CA THR A 237 -7.46 -25.71 8.41
C THR A 237 -7.87 -25.08 7.09
N ARG A 238 -8.56 -23.95 7.16
CA ARG A 238 -8.94 -23.14 5.99
C ARG A 238 -8.38 -21.73 6.07
N GLY A 239 -8.07 -21.16 4.91
CA GLY A 239 -7.64 -19.77 4.80
C GLY A 239 -8.80 -18.80 4.90
N VAL A 240 -8.65 -17.73 5.68
CA VAL A 240 -9.66 -16.64 5.76
C VAL A 240 -9.19 -15.35 5.09
N GLY A 241 -8.05 -15.40 4.40
CA GLY A 241 -7.43 -14.27 3.71
C GLY A 241 -6.43 -13.50 4.57
N ASN A 242 -5.69 -12.57 3.95
CA ASN A 242 -4.61 -11.80 4.59
C ASN A 242 -3.52 -12.67 5.24
N GLY A 243 -3.33 -13.90 4.78
CA GLY A 243 -2.40 -14.87 5.38
C GLY A 243 -2.82 -15.36 6.77
N GLN A 244 -4.10 -15.28 7.13
CA GLN A 244 -4.69 -15.84 8.37
C GLN A 244 -5.44 -17.13 8.11
N PHE A 245 -5.57 -18.00 9.11
CA PHE A 245 -6.28 -19.27 8.99
C PHE A 245 -7.24 -19.47 10.16
N GLU A 246 -8.18 -20.40 10.00
CA GLU A 246 -9.02 -20.93 11.08
C GLU A 246 -9.03 -22.48 11.01
N ILE A 247 -9.28 -23.14 12.13
CA ILE A 247 -9.55 -24.59 12.18
C ILE A 247 -10.98 -24.84 11.71
N SER A 248 -11.16 -25.77 10.78
CA SER A 248 -12.47 -26.16 10.27
C SER A 248 -13.24 -27.00 11.31
N GLY A 249 -14.57 -26.96 11.25
CA GLY A 249 -15.44 -27.77 12.13
C GLY A 249 -15.85 -27.14 13.48
N VAL A 250 -15.36 -25.93 13.80
CA VAL A 250 -15.91 -25.15 14.93
C VAL A 250 -17.17 -24.39 14.48
N PRO A 251 -18.33 -24.57 15.14
CA PRO A 251 -19.58 -23.89 14.78
C PRO A 251 -19.49 -22.36 14.82
N GLN A 252 -20.04 -21.69 13.80
CA GLN A 252 -20.05 -20.22 13.71
C GLN A 252 -20.77 -19.53 14.89
N PRO A 253 -21.93 -20.00 15.40
CA PRO A 253 -22.59 -19.39 16.56
C PRO A 253 -21.69 -19.27 17.80
N ILE A 254 -20.81 -20.25 18.02
CA ILE A 254 -19.84 -20.24 19.14
C ILE A 254 -18.79 -19.15 18.92
N LEU A 255 -18.30 -19.02 17.68
CA LEU A 255 -17.32 -17.99 17.33
C LEU A 255 -17.90 -16.58 17.52
N ASP A 256 -19.14 -16.37 17.11
CA ASP A 256 -19.84 -15.09 17.24
C ASP A 256 -20.10 -14.76 18.71
N ALA A 257 -20.62 -15.71 19.49
CA ALA A 257 -20.86 -15.56 20.93
C ALA A 257 -19.56 -15.29 21.71
N SER A 258 -18.43 -15.80 21.22
CA SER A 258 -17.12 -15.60 21.84
C SER A 258 -16.38 -14.35 21.31
N SER A 259 -16.97 -13.53 20.44
CA SER A 259 -16.26 -12.42 19.75
C SER A 259 -16.85 -11.04 20.04
N THR A 260 -17.28 -10.78 21.28
CA THR A 260 -17.94 -9.53 21.69
C THR A 260 -17.13 -8.29 21.33
N ARG A 261 -15.80 -8.34 21.51
CA ARG A 261 -14.91 -7.23 21.16
C ARG A 261 -15.00 -6.83 19.68
N LYS A 262 -15.06 -7.80 18.77
CA LYS A 262 -15.13 -7.57 17.33
C LYS A 262 -16.46 -6.93 16.96
N GLN A 263 -17.56 -7.44 17.51
CA GLN A 263 -18.90 -6.90 17.29
C GLN A 263 -19.01 -5.44 17.73
N GLN A 264 -18.43 -5.06 18.87
CA GLN A 264 -18.39 -3.66 19.32
C GLN A 264 -17.61 -2.75 18.36
N ILE A 265 -16.46 -3.21 17.85
CA ILE A 265 -15.66 -2.45 16.88
C ILE A 265 -16.43 -2.30 15.56
N ASP A 266 -17.01 -3.38 15.06
CA ASP A 266 -17.74 -3.38 13.80
C ASP A 266 -18.98 -2.48 13.91
N GLN A 267 -19.76 -2.58 14.99
CA GLN A 267 -20.90 -1.70 15.25
C GLN A 267 -20.47 -0.23 15.36
N ARG A 268 -19.43 0.07 16.13
CA ARG A 268 -18.93 1.46 16.25
C ARG A 268 -18.41 1.99 14.91
N THR A 269 -17.80 1.14 14.08
CA THR A 269 -17.34 1.52 12.73
C THR A 269 -18.52 1.85 11.82
N LEU A 270 -19.63 1.09 11.93
CA LEU A 270 -20.88 1.38 11.23
C LEU A 270 -21.49 2.69 11.72
N ASP A 271 -21.55 2.92 13.03
CA ASP A 271 -22.09 4.16 13.63
C ASP A 271 -21.30 5.41 13.21
N LEU A 272 -19.98 5.26 13.00
CA LEU A 272 -19.13 6.32 12.48
C LEU A 272 -19.35 6.59 10.98
N GLY A 273 -20.06 5.74 10.25
CA GLY A 273 -20.38 5.92 8.82
C GLY A 273 -19.21 5.68 7.86
N PHE A 274 -18.07 5.16 8.35
CA PHE A 274 -16.85 4.96 7.57
C PHE A 274 -16.24 3.58 7.84
N ASP A 275 -16.20 2.68 6.85
CA ASP A 275 -15.44 1.41 6.95
C ASP A 275 -13.99 1.61 6.48
N SER A 276 -13.09 1.88 7.42
CA SER A 276 -11.67 2.08 7.14
C SER A 276 -10.78 1.65 8.28
N ARG A 277 -9.47 1.50 8.00
CA ARG A 277 -8.50 1.12 9.03
C ARG A 277 -8.39 2.18 10.13
N ALA A 278 -8.39 3.46 9.75
CA ALA A 278 -8.34 4.56 10.71
C ALA A 278 -9.61 4.65 11.57
N SER A 279 -10.80 4.45 10.99
CA SER A 279 -12.05 4.40 11.76
C SER A 279 -12.12 3.17 12.67
N LYS A 280 -11.57 2.02 12.25
CA LYS A 280 -11.42 0.84 13.12
C LYS A 280 -10.45 1.08 14.27
N ASP A 281 -9.35 1.81 14.05
CA ASP A 281 -8.41 2.17 15.11
C ASP A 281 -9.05 3.12 16.14
N VAL A 282 -9.80 4.13 15.67
CA VAL A 282 -10.58 5.03 16.54
C VAL A 282 -11.67 4.26 17.29
N ALA A 283 -12.48 3.46 16.58
CA ALA A 283 -13.50 2.61 17.18
C ALA A 283 -12.89 1.67 18.23
N ASN A 284 -11.70 1.12 17.98
CA ASN A 284 -11.00 0.26 18.92
C ASN A 284 -10.58 1.01 20.19
N LEU A 285 -10.18 2.28 20.10
CA LEU A 285 -9.85 3.10 21.26
C LEU A 285 -11.11 3.57 22.00
N ASP A 286 -12.12 4.03 21.29
CA ASP A 286 -13.38 4.55 21.85
C ASP A 286 -14.16 3.51 22.65
N THR A 287 -14.23 2.27 22.13
CA THR A 287 -15.00 1.18 22.75
C THR A 287 -14.21 0.44 23.84
N ARG A 288 -13.00 0.91 24.17
CA ARG A 288 -12.10 0.22 25.09
C ARG A 288 -12.50 0.46 26.54
N LYS A 289 -13.03 -0.57 27.21
CA LYS A 289 -13.19 -0.58 28.67
C LYS A 289 -11.87 -0.92 29.38
N SER A 290 -11.77 -0.50 30.65
CA SER A 290 -10.76 -0.99 31.58
C SER A 290 -10.98 -2.49 31.81
N LYS A 291 -9.90 -3.29 31.83
CA LYS A 291 -9.99 -4.73 32.09
C LYS A 291 -10.52 -4.94 33.52
N THR A 292 -11.51 -5.81 33.67
CA THR A 292 -11.96 -6.34 34.96
C THR A 292 -11.28 -7.69 35.21
N TYR A 293 -10.85 -7.94 36.44
CA TYR A 293 -10.20 -9.21 36.79
C TYR A 293 -11.24 -10.21 37.30
N GLN A 294 -11.27 -11.40 36.69
CA GLN A 294 -12.07 -12.54 37.11
C GLN A 294 -11.14 -13.75 37.26
N SER A 295 -11.46 -14.67 38.18
CA SER A 295 -10.66 -15.87 38.37
C SER A 295 -10.80 -16.83 37.18
N SER A 296 -9.75 -17.62 36.94
CA SER A 296 -9.70 -18.59 35.84
C SER A 296 -10.86 -19.57 35.82
N ASP A 297 -11.22 -20.11 36.99
CA ASP A 297 -12.30 -21.10 37.13
C ASP A 297 -13.66 -20.49 36.81
N SER A 298 -13.88 -19.23 37.21
CA SER A 298 -15.12 -18.50 36.89
C SER A 298 -15.22 -18.24 35.39
N LEU A 299 -14.12 -17.85 34.74
CA LEU A 299 -14.07 -17.58 33.31
C LEU A 299 -14.30 -18.83 32.48
N ASN A 300 -13.66 -19.95 32.82
CA ASN A 300 -13.85 -21.18 32.06
C ASN A 300 -15.29 -21.71 32.19
N LYS A 301 -15.86 -21.69 33.41
CA LYS A 301 -17.28 -22.03 33.61
C LYS A 301 -18.21 -21.15 32.78
N GLN A 302 -17.94 -19.84 32.73
CA GLN A 302 -18.71 -18.92 31.90
C GLN A 302 -18.61 -19.29 30.42
N TRP A 303 -17.41 -19.52 29.89
CA TRP A 303 -17.24 -19.89 28.48
C TRP A 303 -17.90 -21.23 28.15
N GLN A 304 -17.80 -22.22 29.03
CA GLN A 304 -18.47 -23.51 28.85
C GLN A 304 -20.00 -23.36 28.90
N SER A 305 -20.54 -22.52 29.79
CA SER A 305 -21.98 -22.19 29.83
C SER A 305 -22.43 -21.55 28.52
N THR A 306 -21.68 -20.56 28.01
CA THR A 306 -21.99 -19.91 26.74
C THR A 306 -22.04 -20.91 25.59
N VAL A 307 -21.13 -21.90 25.54
CA VAL A 307 -21.17 -22.96 24.52
C VAL A 307 -22.42 -23.85 24.68
N LYS A 308 -22.76 -24.24 25.92
CA LYS A 308 -23.97 -25.03 26.23
C LYS A 308 -25.26 -24.28 25.86
N GLU A 309 -25.32 -22.97 26.10
CA GLU A 309 -26.45 -22.10 25.73
C GLU A 309 -26.65 -22.01 24.21
N GLN A 310 -25.58 -22.19 23.42
CA GLN A 310 -25.67 -22.29 21.97
C GLN A 310 -26.07 -23.71 21.48
N GLY A 311 -26.33 -24.65 22.39
CA GLY A 311 -26.77 -26.01 22.08
C GLY A 311 -25.64 -27.00 21.77
N TYR A 312 -24.40 -26.71 22.19
CA TYR A 312 -23.24 -27.58 21.97
C TYR A 312 -22.58 -27.99 23.28
N GLU A 313 -21.93 -29.15 23.30
CA GLU A 313 -21.12 -29.58 24.44
C GLU A 313 -19.63 -29.19 24.25
N PRO A 314 -18.98 -28.50 25.22
CA PRO A 314 -17.59 -28.06 25.09
C PRO A 314 -16.60 -29.19 24.76
N ALA A 315 -16.85 -30.39 25.30
CA ALA A 315 -16.02 -31.57 25.08
C ALA A 315 -16.10 -32.12 23.64
N GLU A 316 -17.23 -31.92 22.95
CA GLU A 316 -17.48 -32.46 21.62
C GLU A 316 -16.82 -31.62 20.52
N LEU A 317 -16.54 -30.33 20.77
CA LEU A 317 -15.99 -29.42 19.78
C LEU A 317 -14.64 -29.90 19.20
N VAL A 318 -13.79 -30.51 20.02
CA VAL A 318 -12.51 -31.09 19.56
C VAL A 318 -12.77 -32.24 18.59
N THR A 319 -13.69 -33.14 18.96
CA THR A 319 -14.07 -34.29 18.13
C THR A 319 -14.70 -33.81 16.82
N MET A 320 -15.62 -32.84 16.87
CA MET A 320 -16.24 -32.24 15.68
C MET A 320 -15.18 -31.66 14.73
N ALA A 321 -14.24 -30.88 15.26
CA ALA A 321 -13.17 -30.25 14.47
C ALA A 321 -12.19 -31.29 13.87
N GLN A 322 -11.92 -32.39 14.57
CA GLN A 322 -11.05 -33.47 14.07
C GLN A 322 -11.76 -34.41 13.08
N GLN A 323 -13.09 -34.52 13.14
CA GLN A 323 -13.88 -35.32 12.19
C GLN A 323 -13.98 -34.68 10.81
N VAL A 324 -13.82 -33.35 10.73
CA VAL A 324 -13.74 -32.66 9.44
C VAL A 324 -12.45 -33.09 8.73
N LYS A 325 -12.61 -33.98 7.74
CA LYS A 325 -11.58 -34.31 6.77
C LYS A 325 -11.82 -33.48 5.51
N GLU A 326 -11.34 -32.24 5.52
CA GLU A 326 -11.17 -31.52 4.27
C GLU A 326 -9.99 -32.18 3.52
N ALA A 327 -10.12 -32.37 2.21
CA ALA A 327 -8.98 -32.81 1.41
C ALA A 327 -7.85 -31.80 1.64
N GLN A 328 -6.72 -32.27 2.20
CA GLN A 328 -5.51 -31.46 2.29
C GLN A 328 -5.01 -31.21 0.88
N ASN A 329 -5.55 -30.18 0.22
CA ASN A 329 -5.07 -29.73 -1.05
C ASN A 329 -3.81 -28.93 -0.77
N THR A 330 -2.67 -29.61 -0.58
CA THR A 330 -1.38 -28.97 -0.75
C THR A 330 -1.40 -28.38 -2.16
N PRO A 331 -1.28 -27.05 -2.31
CA PRO A 331 -1.35 -26.45 -3.62
C PRO A 331 -0.21 -27.02 -4.47
N PRO A 332 -0.46 -27.42 -5.73
CA PRO A 332 0.58 -27.93 -6.60
C PRO A 332 1.77 -26.96 -6.63
N LEU A 333 3.01 -27.48 -6.68
CA LEU A 333 4.21 -26.65 -6.76
C LEU A 333 4.09 -25.53 -7.81
N GLY A 334 3.47 -25.84 -8.96
CA GLY A 334 3.22 -24.90 -10.04
C GLY A 334 2.36 -23.69 -9.66
N GLU A 335 1.35 -23.84 -8.80
CA GLU A 335 0.54 -22.69 -8.35
C GLU A 335 1.32 -21.83 -7.35
N THR A 336 2.16 -22.42 -6.51
CA THR A 336 3.05 -21.66 -5.61
C THR A 336 3.98 -20.75 -6.41
N GLN A 337 4.65 -21.31 -7.43
CA GLN A 337 5.53 -20.54 -8.32
C GLN A 337 4.76 -19.48 -9.12
N ALA A 338 3.55 -19.79 -9.60
CA ALA A 338 2.70 -18.82 -10.29
C ALA A 338 2.28 -17.66 -9.37
N ALA A 339 1.92 -17.94 -8.11
CA ALA A 339 1.57 -16.92 -7.13
C ALA A 339 2.77 -16.04 -6.75
N ILE A 340 3.98 -16.61 -6.62
CA ILE A 340 5.22 -15.85 -6.43
C ILE A 340 5.47 -14.93 -7.65
N SER A 341 5.34 -15.47 -8.86
CA SER A 341 5.53 -14.69 -10.09
C SER A 341 4.55 -13.52 -10.19
N ARG A 342 3.25 -13.72 -9.86
CA ARG A 342 2.26 -12.64 -9.80
C ARG A 342 2.63 -11.56 -8.77
N ALA A 343 3.12 -11.96 -7.59
CA ALA A 343 3.56 -11.01 -6.56
C ALA A 343 4.79 -10.20 -7.02
N ILE A 344 5.75 -10.84 -7.66
CA ILE A 344 6.92 -10.21 -8.28
C ILE A 344 6.47 -9.23 -9.37
N ASP A 345 5.58 -9.63 -10.29
CA ASP A 345 5.07 -8.78 -11.36
C ASP A 345 4.30 -7.56 -10.84
N HIS A 346 3.59 -7.73 -9.73
CA HIS A 346 2.93 -6.63 -9.05
C HIS A 346 3.94 -5.65 -8.44
N LEU A 347 4.90 -6.14 -7.66
CA LEU A 347 5.93 -5.31 -7.03
C LEU A 347 6.85 -4.64 -8.06
N GLY A 348 7.19 -5.37 -9.12
CA GLY A 348 8.01 -4.95 -10.26
C GLY A 348 7.44 -3.77 -11.05
N GLN A 349 6.14 -3.47 -10.89
CA GLN A 349 5.56 -2.25 -11.45
C GLN A 349 6.00 -0.98 -10.72
N TYR A 350 6.40 -1.10 -9.45
CA TYR A 350 6.68 0.02 -8.55
C TYR A 350 8.14 0.06 -8.08
N SER A 351 8.85 -1.06 -8.06
CA SER A 351 10.26 -1.15 -7.66
C SER A 351 11.02 -2.19 -8.47
N THR A 352 12.29 -1.91 -8.78
CA THR A 352 13.22 -2.87 -9.40
C THR A 352 14.07 -3.62 -8.37
N ALA A 353 14.13 -3.09 -7.14
CA ALA A 353 14.69 -3.74 -5.96
C ALA A 353 13.54 -4.23 -5.07
N LEU A 354 13.43 -5.54 -4.95
CA LEU A 354 12.36 -6.26 -4.27
C LEU A 354 12.85 -6.79 -2.93
N HIS A 355 11.97 -6.79 -1.93
CA HIS A 355 12.23 -7.41 -0.63
C HIS A 355 11.58 -8.79 -0.57
N LEU A 356 12.34 -9.81 -0.15
CA LEU A 356 11.85 -11.19 -0.06
C LEU A 356 10.67 -11.31 0.90
N GLU A 357 10.71 -10.58 2.01
CA GLU A 357 9.65 -10.48 3.00
C GLU A 357 8.35 -9.97 2.37
N LYS A 358 8.46 -9.00 1.45
CA LYS A 358 7.30 -8.41 0.76
C LYS A 358 6.75 -9.34 -0.32
N ILE A 359 7.62 -10.06 -1.03
CA ILE A 359 7.22 -11.10 -1.97
C ILE A 359 6.41 -12.16 -1.24
N ILE A 360 6.96 -12.73 -0.16
CA ILE A 360 6.29 -13.78 0.62
C ILE A 360 4.98 -13.28 1.23
N GLU A 361 4.97 -12.07 1.81
CA GLU A 361 3.76 -11.45 2.36
C GLU A 361 2.65 -11.40 1.30
N LEU A 362 2.93 -10.79 0.15
CA LEU A 362 1.92 -10.59 -0.89
C LEU A 362 1.51 -11.89 -1.56
N THR A 363 2.42 -12.84 -1.75
CA THR A 363 2.07 -14.18 -2.26
C THR A 363 1.05 -14.86 -1.37
N ALA A 364 1.31 -14.90 -0.05
CA ALA A 364 0.43 -15.55 0.92
C ALA A 364 -0.90 -14.80 1.14
N SER A 365 -0.90 -13.46 1.03
CA SER A 365 -2.08 -12.64 1.36
C SER A 365 -2.95 -12.27 0.17
N GLU A 366 -2.36 -12.08 -1.01
CA GLU A 366 -2.98 -11.39 -2.16
C GLU A 366 -2.83 -12.10 -3.50
N PHE A 367 -1.88 -13.03 -3.70
CA PHE A 367 -1.64 -13.62 -5.03
C PHE A 367 -1.90 -15.12 -5.16
N THR A 368 -2.40 -15.75 -4.11
CA THR A 368 -2.83 -17.15 -4.16
C THR A 368 -4.17 -17.27 -4.91
N LYS A 369 -4.27 -18.20 -5.86
CA LYS A 369 -5.53 -18.52 -6.57
C LYS A 369 -6.22 -19.70 -5.88
N GLY A 370 -7.55 -19.63 -5.74
CA GLY A 370 -8.33 -20.68 -5.10
C GLY A 370 -8.58 -20.43 -3.60
N GLY A 371 -9.28 -21.37 -2.95
CA GLY A 371 -9.52 -21.34 -1.50
C GLY A 371 -8.35 -21.90 -0.67
N VAL A 372 -7.37 -22.51 -1.33
CA VAL A 372 -6.17 -23.03 -0.68
C VAL A 372 -5.24 -21.87 -0.36
N GLN A 373 -4.98 -21.62 0.92
CA GLN A 373 -4.04 -20.60 1.33
C GLN A 373 -2.62 -21.16 1.35
N LEU A 374 -1.73 -20.56 0.58
CA LEU A 374 -0.32 -20.94 0.57
C LEU A 374 0.31 -20.65 1.93
N ASN A 375 1.03 -21.65 2.45
CA ASN A 375 1.80 -21.52 3.68
C ASN A 375 3.09 -20.73 3.38
N ALA A 376 3.40 -19.71 4.17
CA ALA A 376 4.59 -18.89 3.96
C ALA A 376 5.90 -19.65 4.11
N LEU A 377 5.92 -20.76 4.85
CA LEU A 377 7.08 -21.65 4.95
C LEU A 377 7.40 -22.31 3.61
N ASP A 378 6.37 -22.73 2.87
CA ASP A 378 6.57 -23.38 1.58
C ASP A 378 6.85 -22.34 0.49
N ILE A 379 6.21 -21.18 0.53
CA ILE A 379 6.58 -20.04 -0.32
C ILE A 379 8.06 -19.68 -0.11
N LYS A 380 8.52 -19.62 1.14
CA LYS A 380 9.93 -19.31 1.46
C LYS A 380 10.88 -20.34 0.85
N LYS A 381 10.60 -21.64 0.96
CA LYS A 381 11.42 -22.70 0.34
C LYS A 381 11.51 -22.53 -1.17
N VAL A 382 10.38 -22.30 -1.84
CA VAL A 382 10.36 -22.10 -3.31
C VAL A 382 11.11 -20.83 -3.69
N ALA A 383 10.97 -19.74 -2.91
CA ALA A 383 11.74 -18.53 -3.14
C ALA A 383 13.26 -18.76 -2.96
N ASP A 384 13.67 -19.54 -1.97
CA ASP A 384 15.08 -19.93 -1.77
C ASP A 384 15.62 -20.78 -2.94
N GLU A 385 14.78 -21.64 -3.52
CA GLU A 385 15.11 -22.38 -4.75
C GLU A 385 15.24 -21.47 -5.97
N MET A 386 14.33 -20.50 -6.15
CA MET A 386 14.42 -19.49 -7.21
C MET A 386 15.68 -18.62 -7.07
N ILE A 387 16.12 -18.34 -5.84
CA ILE A 387 17.39 -17.65 -5.59
C ILE A 387 18.57 -18.51 -6.05
N LYS A 388 18.57 -19.81 -5.70
CA LYS A 388 19.63 -20.75 -6.12
C LYS A 388 19.69 -20.94 -7.65
N GLN A 389 18.54 -20.93 -8.32
CA GLN A 389 18.44 -21.07 -9.78
C GLN A 389 18.79 -19.77 -10.53
N GLY A 390 18.82 -18.63 -9.84
CA GLY A 390 19.12 -17.33 -10.45
C GLY A 390 17.92 -16.60 -11.04
N ASP A 391 16.69 -17.07 -10.77
CA ASP A 391 15.45 -16.37 -11.14
C ASP A 391 15.24 -15.12 -10.27
N LEU A 392 15.58 -15.24 -8.97
CA LEU A 392 15.68 -14.15 -8.02
C LEU A 392 17.16 -13.84 -7.74
N ILE A 393 17.62 -12.69 -8.20
CA ILE A 393 19.03 -12.31 -8.16
C ILE A 393 19.25 -11.38 -6.98
N GLY A 394 20.08 -11.79 -6.02
CA GLY A 394 20.45 -10.97 -4.86
C GLY A 394 21.24 -9.72 -5.28
N LEU A 395 20.88 -8.57 -4.74
CA LEU A 395 21.61 -7.31 -4.93
C LEU A 395 22.72 -7.15 -3.89
N SER A 396 23.58 -6.14 -4.08
CA SER A 396 24.70 -5.83 -3.16
C SER A 396 24.28 -5.54 -1.72
N HIS A 397 23.04 -5.10 -1.52
CA HIS A 397 22.46 -4.89 -0.20
C HIS A 397 21.68 -6.12 0.25
N LYS A 398 22.03 -6.65 1.44
CA LYS A 398 21.37 -7.82 2.05
C LYS A 398 19.85 -7.61 2.13
N GLY A 399 19.09 -8.60 1.68
CA GLY A 399 17.62 -8.59 1.73
C GLY A 399 16.94 -7.88 0.54
N GLN A 400 17.71 -7.42 -0.45
CA GLN A 400 17.17 -6.91 -1.72
C GLN A 400 17.48 -7.88 -2.86
N TYR A 401 16.48 -8.08 -3.71
CA TYR A 401 16.53 -8.98 -4.86
C TYR A 401 15.99 -8.26 -6.10
N THR A 402 16.35 -8.74 -7.26
CA THR A 402 15.72 -8.38 -8.53
C THR A 402 15.44 -9.65 -9.32
N THR A 403 14.86 -9.53 -10.51
CA THR A 403 14.64 -10.68 -11.40
C THR A 403 15.37 -10.49 -12.70
N LYS A 404 15.64 -11.61 -13.38
CA LYS A 404 16.18 -11.58 -14.74
C LYS A 404 15.32 -10.73 -15.68
N GLY A 405 13.99 -10.86 -15.62
CA GLY A 405 13.08 -10.04 -16.43
C GLY A 405 13.18 -8.53 -16.18
N LEU A 406 13.38 -8.11 -14.92
CA LEU A 406 13.61 -6.70 -14.59
C LEU A 406 14.94 -6.20 -15.17
N ILE A 407 16.02 -6.98 -15.03
CA ILE A 407 17.34 -6.66 -15.61
C ILE A 407 17.26 -6.60 -17.13
N ASP A 408 16.60 -7.56 -17.76
CA ASP A 408 16.46 -7.63 -19.22
C ASP A 408 15.66 -6.43 -19.74
N ASN A 409 14.63 -5.98 -19.03
CA ASN A 409 13.91 -4.74 -19.37
C ASN A 409 14.82 -3.50 -19.25
N GLU A 410 15.64 -3.40 -18.21
CA GLU A 410 16.59 -2.29 -18.07
C GLU A 410 17.65 -2.29 -19.17
N LYS A 411 18.20 -3.48 -19.52
CA LYS A 411 19.15 -3.65 -20.63
C LYS A 411 18.52 -3.33 -21.97
N ALA A 412 17.35 -3.89 -22.27
CA ALA A 412 16.62 -3.62 -23.49
C ALA A 412 16.35 -2.12 -23.65
N LEU A 413 16.06 -1.42 -22.56
CA LEU A 413 15.84 0.03 -22.61
C LEU A 413 17.12 0.77 -22.99
N ILE A 414 18.27 0.42 -22.40
CA ILE A 414 19.57 1.01 -22.75
C ILE A 414 19.94 0.68 -24.20
N ASP A 415 19.83 -0.58 -24.60
CA ASP A 415 20.17 -1.06 -25.94
C ASP A 415 19.25 -0.45 -27.01
N SER A 416 17.98 -0.19 -26.66
CA SER A 416 17.04 0.47 -27.55
C SER A 416 17.46 1.88 -27.96
N THR A 417 18.30 2.55 -27.17
CA THR A 417 18.79 3.90 -27.49
C THR A 417 20.02 3.92 -28.39
N GLN A 418 20.62 2.76 -28.65
CA GLN A 418 21.84 2.65 -29.45
C GLN A 418 21.58 2.93 -30.94
N GLY A 419 22.61 3.43 -31.61
CA GLY A 419 22.59 3.74 -33.04
C GLY A 419 22.48 5.23 -33.38
N ARG A 420 22.74 5.55 -34.65
CA ARG A 420 22.60 6.88 -35.26
C ARG A 420 22.04 6.69 -36.66
N ALA A 421 21.24 7.65 -37.10
CA ALA A 421 20.67 7.63 -38.44
C ALA A 421 20.82 9.00 -39.08
N HIS A 422 21.54 9.09 -40.19
CA HIS A 422 21.80 10.36 -40.89
C HIS A 422 20.51 11.07 -41.31
N HIS A 423 19.47 10.32 -41.69
CA HIS A 423 18.16 10.87 -42.05
C HIS A 423 17.39 11.51 -40.87
N MET A 424 17.89 11.39 -39.63
CA MET A 424 17.31 12.09 -38.46
C MET A 424 17.71 13.57 -38.42
N ARG A 425 18.82 13.93 -39.09
CA ARG A 425 19.29 15.30 -39.15
C ARG A 425 18.32 16.14 -39.96
N THR A 426 17.87 17.24 -39.35
CA THR A 426 17.01 18.24 -39.99
C THR A 426 17.73 19.58 -39.90
N HIS A 427 17.99 20.20 -41.04
CA HIS A 427 18.60 21.53 -41.05
C HIS A 427 17.56 22.57 -40.58
N VAL A 428 18.00 23.43 -39.66
CA VAL A 428 17.21 24.55 -39.16
C VAL A 428 18.01 25.80 -39.48
N GLU A 429 17.46 26.65 -40.34
CA GLU A 429 18.07 27.92 -40.72
C GLU A 429 18.08 28.90 -39.54
N SER A 430 19.23 29.53 -39.30
CA SER A 430 19.39 30.56 -38.25
C SER A 430 18.42 31.73 -38.44
N SER A 431 18.09 32.06 -39.69
CA SER A 431 17.11 33.10 -40.02
C SER A 431 15.68 32.76 -39.54
N THR A 432 15.30 31.48 -39.49
CA THR A 432 14.00 31.02 -38.96
C THR A 432 13.94 31.18 -37.44
N LEU A 433 15.02 30.83 -36.74
CA LEU A 433 15.10 30.96 -35.28
C LEU A 433 15.01 32.43 -34.84
N ASN A 434 15.65 33.33 -35.59
CA ASN A 434 15.58 34.77 -35.36
C ASN A 434 14.18 35.33 -35.65
N LYS A 435 13.52 34.90 -36.75
CA LYS A 435 12.15 35.30 -37.08
C LYS A 435 11.14 34.91 -36.00
N LEU A 436 11.33 33.77 -35.36
CA LEU A 436 10.48 33.28 -34.27
C LEU A 436 10.77 33.94 -32.91
N ALA A 437 11.70 34.92 -32.85
CA ALA A 437 12.11 35.64 -31.65
C ALA A 437 12.52 34.71 -30.48
N ILE A 438 13.22 33.61 -30.81
CA ILE A 438 13.66 32.62 -29.80
C ILE A 438 14.92 33.14 -29.10
N PRO A 439 15.00 33.12 -27.75
CA PRO A 439 16.22 33.47 -27.01
C PRO A 439 17.44 32.64 -27.40
N GLU A 440 18.62 33.24 -27.46
CA GLU A 440 19.86 32.60 -27.96
C GLU A 440 20.20 31.29 -27.23
N ASN A 441 19.99 31.24 -25.91
CA ASN A 441 20.19 30.03 -25.10
C ASN A 441 19.24 28.88 -25.48
N GLN A 442 18.04 29.20 -25.97
CA GLN A 442 17.05 28.22 -26.46
C GLN A 442 17.29 27.85 -27.92
N GLN A 443 17.82 28.78 -28.74
CA GLN A 443 18.17 28.51 -30.14
C GLN A 443 19.18 27.36 -30.25
N ARG A 444 20.24 27.36 -29.43
CA ARG A 444 21.25 26.29 -29.43
C ARG A 444 20.62 24.92 -29.17
N ILE A 445 19.76 24.82 -28.15
CA ILE A 445 19.05 23.58 -27.80
C ILE A 445 18.20 23.09 -28.98
N LEU A 446 17.42 23.97 -29.61
CA LEU A 446 16.56 23.59 -30.74
C LEU A 446 17.40 23.16 -31.95
N THR A 447 18.48 23.88 -32.25
CA THR A 447 19.42 23.51 -33.32
C THR A 447 20.01 22.13 -33.06
N ASP A 448 20.51 21.87 -31.86
CA ASP A 448 21.09 20.57 -31.49
C ASP A 448 20.06 19.45 -31.62
N LEU A 449 18.84 19.63 -31.09
CA LEU A 449 17.76 18.65 -31.18
C LEU A 449 17.43 18.28 -32.62
N TYR A 450 17.30 19.26 -33.53
CA TYR A 450 16.97 19.00 -34.93
C TYR A 450 18.16 18.50 -35.76
N HIS A 451 19.37 19.04 -35.55
CA HIS A 451 20.57 18.66 -36.30
C HIS A 451 21.15 17.31 -35.85
N SER A 452 20.83 16.85 -34.64
CA SER A 452 21.32 15.58 -34.14
C SER A 452 20.89 14.39 -35.00
N THR A 453 21.83 13.47 -35.19
CA THR A 453 21.63 12.17 -35.85
C THR A 453 21.10 11.11 -34.88
N LYS A 454 20.97 11.45 -33.59
CA LYS A 454 20.34 10.59 -32.59
C LYS A 454 18.82 10.68 -32.70
N GLN A 455 18.17 9.54 -32.54
CA GLN A 455 16.72 9.43 -32.57
C GLN A 455 16.08 9.92 -31.27
N PHE A 456 16.75 9.71 -30.14
CA PHE A 456 16.18 9.91 -28.81
C PHE A 456 16.89 11.04 -28.06
N HIS A 457 16.09 11.93 -27.47
CA HIS A 457 16.52 13.13 -26.77
C HIS A 457 15.77 13.28 -25.46
N VAL A 458 16.47 13.70 -24.42
CA VAL A 458 15.87 14.07 -23.13
C VAL A 458 16.14 15.55 -22.87
N VAL A 459 15.10 16.31 -22.56
CA VAL A 459 15.22 17.70 -22.14
C VAL A 459 14.76 17.83 -20.71
N ASN A 460 15.70 18.18 -19.83
CA ASN A 460 15.43 18.50 -18.43
C ASN A 460 14.78 19.89 -18.36
N VAL A 461 13.47 19.93 -18.12
CA VAL A 461 12.68 21.16 -18.07
C VAL A 461 12.58 21.66 -16.64
N HIS A 462 13.09 22.87 -16.41
CA HIS A 462 12.91 23.63 -15.17
C HIS A 462 11.74 24.62 -15.35
N GLY A 463 10.59 24.26 -14.80
CA GLY A 463 9.34 25.04 -14.90
C GLY A 463 8.30 24.40 -15.81
N SER A 464 7.61 25.21 -16.63
CA SER A 464 6.58 24.75 -17.56
C SER A 464 7.17 24.18 -18.86
N SER A 465 6.64 23.05 -19.32
CA SER A 465 6.93 22.41 -20.61
C SER A 465 6.35 23.15 -21.81
N GLN A 466 5.39 24.07 -21.60
CA GLN A 466 4.70 24.81 -22.67
C GLN A 466 5.66 25.59 -23.57
N GLY A 467 6.66 26.25 -22.98
CA GLY A 467 7.61 27.08 -23.72
C GLY A 467 8.40 26.27 -24.74
N ILE A 468 8.99 25.15 -24.32
CA ILE A 468 9.74 24.28 -25.23
C ILE A 468 8.83 23.59 -26.24
N ALA A 469 7.64 23.14 -25.81
CA ALA A 469 6.68 22.51 -26.70
C ALA A 469 6.24 23.45 -27.83
N GLN A 470 5.97 24.71 -27.50
CA GLN A 470 5.62 25.74 -28.47
C GLN A 470 6.77 26.00 -29.47
N GLN A 471 8.01 26.10 -28.98
CA GLN A 471 9.13 26.39 -29.87
C GLN A 471 9.50 25.21 -30.77
N LEU A 472 9.46 23.97 -30.26
CA LEU A 472 9.63 22.77 -31.08
C LEU A 472 8.52 22.68 -32.15
N LEU A 473 7.27 22.95 -31.78
CA LEU A 473 6.16 22.98 -32.73
C LEU A 473 6.38 24.03 -33.83
N ASN A 474 6.80 25.25 -33.47
CA ASN A 474 7.05 26.34 -34.41
C ASN A 474 8.22 26.04 -35.36
N VAL A 475 9.34 25.52 -34.85
CA VAL A 475 10.52 25.17 -35.65
C VAL A 475 10.24 23.95 -36.54
N GLY A 476 9.52 22.96 -36.02
CA GLY A 476 9.07 21.78 -36.78
C GLY A 476 8.28 22.17 -38.03
N ASN A 477 7.32 23.09 -37.87
CA ASN A 477 6.51 23.57 -38.99
C ASN A 477 7.35 24.18 -40.13
N HIS A 478 8.37 24.97 -39.78
CA HIS A 478 9.27 25.60 -40.76
C HIS A 478 10.30 24.63 -41.36
N SER A 479 10.61 23.54 -40.67
CA SER A 479 11.59 22.54 -41.10
C SER A 479 10.95 21.30 -41.76
N GLY A 480 9.65 21.35 -42.05
CA GLY A 480 8.92 20.25 -42.70
C GLY A 480 8.71 19.01 -41.81
N LYS A 481 8.85 19.17 -40.49
CA LYS A 481 8.62 18.11 -39.50
C LYS A 481 7.26 18.27 -38.83
N ARG A 482 6.59 17.14 -38.58
CA ARG A 482 5.30 17.09 -37.89
C ARG A 482 5.52 16.78 -36.41
N VAL A 483 5.30 17.77 -35.54
CA VAL A 483 5.42 17.54 -34.09
C VAL A 483 4.12 16.95 -33.55
N GLN A 484 4.22 15.75 -32.98
CA GLN A 484 3.13 15.01 -32.35
C GLN A 484 3.25 15.21 -30.83
N LEU A 485 2.23 15.81 -30.21
CA LEU A 485 2.24 16.06 -28.76
C LEU A 485 1.69 14.83 -28.04
N VAL A 486 2.47 14.27 -27.11
CA VAL A 486 2.12 13.06 -26.36
C VAL A 486 2.13 13.38 -24.87
N SER A 487 0.97 13.25 -24.23
CA SER A 487 0.83 13.45 -22.77
C SER A 487 0.65 12.11 -22.05
N GLN A 488 1.11 12.03 -20.80
CA GLN A 488 0.96 10.83 -19.97
C GLN A 488 -0.50 10.53 -19.60
N SER A 489 -1.31 11.56 -19.37
CA SER A 489 -2.71 11.41 -18.97
C SER A 489 -3.60 12.46 -19.62
N VAL A 490 -4.91 12.23 -19.58
CA VAL A 490 -5.91 13.21 -20.03
C VAL A 490 -5.80 14.50 -19.22
N LYS A 491 -5.53 14.41 -17.91
CA LYS A 491 -5.28 15.56 -17.04
C LYS A 491 -4.02 16.35 -17.46
N ALA A 492 -2.91 15.66 -17.70
CA ALA A 492 -1.67 16.31 -18.17
C ALA A 492 -1.85 16.96 -19.56
N LYS A 493 -2.68 16.35 -20.43
CA LYS A 493 -3.06 16.93 -21.72
C LYS A 493 -3.79 18.27 -21.52
N ALA A 494 -4.79 18.34 -20.64
CA ALA A 494 -5.56 19.54 -20.34
C ALA A 494 -4.73 20.64 -19.65
N GLU A 495 -3.89 20.29 -18.68
CA GLU A 495 -3.09 21.26 -17.90
C GLU A 495 -1.87 21.80 -18.67
N GLY A 496 -1.21 20.94 -19.44
CA GLY A 496 0.11 21.20 -20.02
C GLY A 496 0.09 21.62 -21.48
N MET A 497 -0.69 20.94 -22.33
CA MET A 497 -0.49 20.98 -23.79
C MET A 497 -1.71 21.48 -24.59
N GLU A 498 -2.86 21.72 -23.96
CA GLU A 498 -4.05 22.26 -24.65
C GLU A 498 -3.86 23.70 -25.13
N SER A 499 -3.14 24.53 -24.38
CA SER A 499 -2.88 25.93 -24.75
C SER A 499 -1.77 26.12 -25.79
N VAL A 500 -1.01 25.06 -26.09
CA VAL A 500 0.05 25.10 -27.10
C VAL A 500 -0.59 24.95 -28.47
N GLN A 501 -0.65 26.04 -29.23
CA GLN A 501 -1.20 26.08 -30.59
C GLN A 501 -0.14 26.52 -31.58
N ARG A 502 -0.12 25.95 -32.78
CA ARG A 502 0.76 26.38 -33.87
C ARG A 502 0.59 27.88 -34.11
N LYS A 503 1.69 28.62 -34.02
CA LYS A 503 1.75 30.01 -34.47
C LYS A 503 2.43 30.06 -35.82
N SER A 504 1.65 30.22 -36.88
CA SER A 504 2.15 30.40 -38.25
C SER A 504 2.51 31.87 -38.45
N GLN A 505 3.78 32.23 -38.29
CA GLN A 505 4.26 33.60 -38.52
C GLN A 505 4.63 33.88 -39.99
N THR A 506 4.50 32.88 -40.88
CA THR A 506 4.82 33.00 -42.31
C THR A 506 3.70 32.45 -43.19
N LEU A 507 3.39 33.16 -44.27
CA LEU A 507 2.32 32.81 -45.22
C LEU A 507 2.52 31.44 -45.88
N SER A 508 3.77 31.05 -46.20
CA SER A 508 4.09 29.76 -46.81
C SER A 508 3.86 28.57 -45.86
N ALA A 509 4.22 28.70 -44.58
CA ALA A 509 3.93 27.68 -43.56
C ALA A 509 2.43 27.59 -43.24
N TRP A 510 1.72 28.72 -43.29
CA TRP A 510 0.26 28.75 -43.11
C TRP A 510 -0.49 28.05 -44.25
N VAL A 511 -0.15 28.33 -45.52
CA VAL A 511 -0.79 27.72 -46.70
C VAL A 511 -0.56 26.21 -46.80
N GLY A 512 0.66 25.72 -46.54
CA GLY A 512 0.98 24.29 -46.66
C GLY A 512 0.33 23.38 -45.61
N GLN A 513 -0.23 23.93 -44.53
CA GLN A 513 -0.67 23.17 -43.34
C GLN A 513 -2.07 23.57 -42.83
N LEU A 514 -2.79 24.42 -43.56
CA LEU A 514 -4.16 24.89 -43.29
C LEU A 514 -5.19 23.78 -43.03
N PHE A 515 -4.91 22.55 -43.49
CA PHE A 515 -5.78 21.37 -43.34
C PHE A 515 -5.16 20.21 -42.54
N SER A 516 -4.03 20.42 -41.85
CA SER A 516 -3.37 19.38 -41.05
C SER A 516 -3.68 19.54 -39.55
N PRO A 517 -4.69 18.84 -39.00
CA PRO A 517 -5.04 18.97 -37.58
C PRO A 517 -3.87 18.61 -36.67
N GLU A 518 -3.72 19.36 -35.57
CA GLU A 518 -2.76 19.07 -34.52
C GLU A 518 -3.12 17.76 -33.83
N GLN A 519 -2.25 16.78 -33.97
CA GLN A 519 -2.46 15.46 -33.42
C GLN A 519 -1.93 15.42 -31.98
N ARG A 520 -2.86 15.38 -31.01
CA ARG A 520 -2.58 15.33 -29.57
C ARG A 520 -2.99 13.97 -29.02
N HIS A 521 -2.01 13.15 -28.66
CA HIS A 521 -2.21 11.79 -28.19
C HIS A 521 -2.01 11.69 -26.68
N THR A 522 -2.68 10.72 -26.06
CA THR A 522 -2.18 10.18 -24.80
C THR A 522 -1.18 9.07 -25.11
N THR A 523 -0.27 8.75 -24.19
CA THR A 523 0.64 7.60 -24.36
C THR A 523 -0.14 6.33 -24.68
N HIS A 524 -1.25 6.10 -23.98
CA HIS A 524 -2.12 4.95 -24.23
C HIS A 524 -2.74 4.95 -25.62
N SER A 525 -3.32 6.09 -26.05
CA SER A 525 -3.94 6.18 -27.38
C SER A 525 -2.90 5.98 -28.47
N LEU A 526 -1.71 6.56 -28.34
CA LEU A 526 -0.63 6.42 -29.32
C LEU A 526 -0.13 4.98 -29.41
N LEU A 527 0.01 4.26 -28.28
CA LEU A 527 0.49 2.88 -28.30
C LEU A 527 -0.54 1.91 -28.86
N GLN A 528 -1.84 2.20 -28.73
CA GLN A 528 -2.92 1.34 -29.23
C GLN A 528 -3.47 1.72 -30.60
N SER A 529 -3.22 2.94 -31.08
CA SER A 529 -3.74 3.40 -32.38
C SER A 529 -2.84 2.98 -33.55
N ASP A 530 -3.43 2.78 -34.71
CA ASP A 530 -2.71 2.66 -35.99
C ASP A 530 -2.30 4.02 -36.56
N THR A 531 -2.02 5.01 -35.70
CA THR A 531 -1.63 6.35 -36.15
C THR A 531 -0.41 6.24 -37.06
N PRO A 532 -0.50 6.67 -38.34
CA PRO A 532 0.57 6.51 -39.30
C PRO A 532 1.72 7.47 -38.97
N LEU A 533 2.74 6.95 -38.30
CA LEU A 533 3.99 7.65 -38.01
C LEU A 533 5.00 7.43 -39.14
N THR A 534 5.80 8.45 -39.41
CA THR A 534 6.78 8.49 -40.49
C THR A 534 8.08 9.13 -40.01
N ASN A 535 9.12 9.10 -40.85
CA ASN A 535 10.39 9.77 -40.59
C ASN A 535 10.31 11.30 -40.53
N LYS A 536 9.16 11.89 -40.87
CA LYS A 536 8.88 13.32 -40.72
C LYS A 536 8.31 13.68 -39.35
N ASP A 537 7.93 12.70 -38.53
CA ASP A 537 7.34 12.95 -37.22
C ASP A 537 8.40 13.14 -36.12
N VAL A 538 8.10 14.07 -35.22
CA VAL A 538 8.82 14.29 -33.96
C VAL A 538 7.83 14.07 -32.82
N LEU A 539 8.03 13.01 -32.04
CA LEU A 539 7.22 12.69 -30.87
C LEU A 539 7.71 13.52 -29.68
N LEU A 540 6.92 14.47 -29.23
CA LEU A 540 7.21 15.28 -28.05
C LEU A 540 6.42 14.75 -26.85
N ILE A 541 7.12 14.14 -25.90
CA ILE A 541 6.49 13.50 -24.74
C ILE A 541 6.63 14.41 -23.54
N ASP A 542 5.50 14.89 -23.02
CA ASP A 542 5.47 15.67 -21.78
C ASP A 542 5.36 14.77 -20.55
N ASP A 543 5.82 15.26 -19.40
CA ASP A 543 5.89 14.53 -18.13
C ASP A 543 6.57 13.14 -18.28
N ALA A 544 7.63 13.03 -19.09
CA ALA A 544 8.27 11.75 -19.40
C ALA A 544 8.83 11.05 -18.13
N ASN A 545 9.12 11.80 -17.07
CA ASN A 545 9.47 11.30 -15.73
C ASN A 545 8.39 10.49 -15.02
N LYS A 546 7.16 10.44 -15.55
CA LYS A 546 6.06 9.63 -15.03
C LYS A 546 5.91 8.28 -15.75
N MET A 547 6.68 8.04 -16.81
CA MET A 547 6.62 6.79 -17.59
C MET A 547 7.27 5.62 -16.86
N SER A 548 6.72 4.43 -17.06
CA SER A 548 7.39 3.16 -16.74
C SER A 548 8.39 2.76 -17.82
N ALA A 549 9.34 1.89 -17.47
CA ALA A 549 10.28 1.30 -18.44
C ALA A 549 9.55 0.60 -19.60
N ASN A 550 8.46 -0.11 -19.32
CA ASN A 550 7.68 -0.82 -20.35
C ASN A 550 6.98 0.13 -21.32
N GLU A 551 6.42 1.25 -20.83
CA GLU A 551 5.81 2.26 -21.71
C GLU A 551 6.87 2.95 -22.57
N LEU A 552 8.06 3.17 -22.00
CA LEU A 552 9.18 3.78 -22.71
C LEU A 552 9.76 2.86 -23.79
N LEU A 553 9.85 1.56 -23.52
CA LEU A 553 10.22 0.52 -24.48
C LEU A 553 9.21 0.46 -25.64
N ALA A 554 7.92 0.31 -25.35
CA ALA A 554 6.87 0.23 -26.37
C ALA A 554 6.84 1.48 -27.27
N LEU A 555 7.06 2.65 -26.68
CA LEU A 555 7.16 3.91 -27.42
C LEU A 555 8.42 3.96 -28.28
N THR A 556 9.55 3.49 -27.75
CA THR A 556 10.83 3.42 -28.48
C THR A 556 10.71 2.49 -29.68
N ASP A 557 10.08 1.33 -29.52
CA ASP A 557 9.84 0.38 -30.61
C ASP A 557 8.98 0.99 -31.71
N LYS A 558 7.88 1.65 -31.33
CA LYS A 558 7.00 2.34 -32.28
C LYS A 558 7.72 3.48 -33.02
N ALA A 559 8.57 4.23 -32.33
CA ALA A 559 9.38 5.28 -32.93
C ALA A 559 10.45 4.73 -33.89
N LYS A 560 11.09 3.61 -33.57
CA LYS A 560 12.04 2.92 -34.45
C LYS A 560 11.39 2.43 -35.74
N GLN A 561 10.24 1.77 -35.64
CA GLN A 561 9.49 1.27 -36.80
C GLN A 561 9.12 2.39 -37.78
N SER A 562 8.78 3.56 -37.26
CA SER A 562 8.41 4.74 -38.05
C SER A 562 9.59 5.65 -38.40
N SER A 563 10.80 5.36 -37.89
CA SER A 563 11.96 6.23 -38.01
C SER A 563 11.71 7.66 -37.52
N SER A 564 10.82 7.85 -36.56
CA SER A 564 10.47 9.15 -35.99
C SER A 564 11.46 9.58 -34.91
N LYS A 565 11.72 10.88 -34.80
CA LYS A 565 12.54 11.46 -33.73
C LYS A 565 11.71 11.58 -32.45
N VAL A 566 12.32 11.38 -31.29
CA VAL A 566 11.63 11.40 -29.99
C VAL A 566 12.32 12.39 -29.06
N VAL A 567 11.55 13.32 -28.50
CA VAL A 567 11.99 14.31 -27.53
C VAL A 567 11.18 14.14 -26.26
N MET A 568 11.85 13.77 -25.17
CA MET A 568 11.24 13.52 -23.87
C MET A 568 11.48 14.71 -22.95
N LEU A 569 10.40 15.32 -22.47
CA LEU A 569 10.46 16.41 -21.51
C LEU A 569 10.46 15.82 -20.09
N ASN A 570 11.61 15.87 -19.43
CA ASN A 570 11.79 15.48 -18.04
C ASN A 570 11.61 16.69 -17.13
N ARG A 571 10.48 16.79 -16.42
CA ARG A 571 10.25 17.90 -15.50
C ARG A 571 10.96 17.65 -14.18
N VAL A 572 12.09 18.33 -14.00
CA VAL A 572 13.02 18.11 -12.87
C VAL A 572 12.39 18.42 -11.52
N SER A 573 11.47 19.40 -11.47
CA SER A 573 10.73 19.77 -10.26
C SER A 573 9.47 18.93 -10.02
N SER A 574 9.08 18.07 -10.95
CA SER A 574 7.93 17.18 -10.80
C SER A 574 8.34 15.88 -10.12
N ARG A 575 7.48 15.33 -9.26
CA ARG A 575 7.73 14.01 -8.66
C ARG A 575 7.73 12.95 -9.77
N GLN A 576 8.65 11.99 -9.66
CA GLN A 576 8.66 10.80 -10.51
C GLN A 576 7.33 10.05 -10.40
N GLY A 577 6.95 9.35 -11.49
CA GLY A 577 5.79 8.48 -11.48
C GLY A 577 5.90 7.40 -10.41
N PHE A 578 4.77 6.83 -10.00
CA PHE A 578 4.73 5.64 -9.13
C PHE A 578 5.11 4.37 -9.90
N LYS A 579 6.18 4.41 -10.69
CA LYS A 579 6.64 3.29 -11.52
C LYS A 579 8.05 2.89 -11.09
N ALA A 580 8.41 1.64 -11.33
CA ALA A 580 9.70 1.09 -10.95
C ALA A 580 10.85 1.84 -11.61
N ASN A 581 11.76 2.37 -10.78
CA ASN A 581 12.91 3.20 -11.17
C ASN A 581 12.56 4.46 -11.99
N ASN A 582 13.50 5.40 -12.07
CA ASN A 582 13.39 6.50 -13.02
C ASN A 582 13.75 5.98 -14.42
N ALA A 583 12.76 5.57 -15.21
CA ALA A 583 12.95 5.09 -16.58
C ALA A 583 13.80 6.07 -17.41
N ILE A 584 13.65 7.39 -17.20
CA ILE A 584 14.46 8.42 -17.87
C ILE A 584 15.94 8.36 -17.45
N SER A 585 16.24 8.09 -16.18
CA SER A 585 17.64 7.96 -15.75
C SER A 585 18.33 6.76 -16.37
N LEU A 586 17.63 5.64 -16.55
CA LEU A 586 18.14 4.47 -17.26
C LEU A 586 18.31 4.79 -18.74
N TYR A 587 17.33 5.46 -19.33
CA TYR A 587 17.37 5.92 -20.72
C TYR A 587 18.58 6.83 -21.00
N GLN A 588 18.90 7.75 -20.08
CA GLN A 588 20.05 8.65 -20.14
C GLN A 588 21.40 7.95 -20.02
N LYS A 589 21.47 6.75 -19.42
CA LYS A 589 22.69 5.93 -19.41
C LYS A 589 22.96 5.30 -20.78
N GLY A 590 21.96 5.26 -21.66
CA GLY A 590 22.12 4.85 -23.05
C GLY A 590 22.70 5.96 -23.95
N ASN A 591 22.60 5.78 -25.26
CA ASN A 591 23.08 6.76 -26.24
C ASN A 591 22.04 7.85 -26.53
N VAL A 592 21.64 8.58 -25.48
CA VAL A 592 20.62 9.64 -25.53
C VAL A 592 21.26 11.00 -25.31
N GLU A 593 20.89 12.01 -26.10
CA GLU A 593 21.32 13.38 -25.87
C GLU A 593 20.47 14.05 -24.79
N SER A 594 21.12 14.73 -23.85
CA SER A 594 20.46 15.41 -22.74
C SER A 594 20.69 16.92 -22.80
N HIS A 595 19.60 17.69 -22.77
CA HIS A 595 19.62 19.15 -22.75
C HIS A 595 18.95 19.68 -21.48
N SER A 596 19.22 20.93 -21.11
CA SER A 596 18.54 21.61 -20.01
C SER A 596 17.80 22.84 -20.50
N TRP A 597 16.50 22.90 -20.23
CA TRP A 597 15.62 24.00 -20.60
C TRP A 597 15.14 24.75 -19.37
N VAL A 598 15.51 26.03 -19.25
CA VAL A 598 15.09 26.90 -18.15
C VAL A 598 14.13 27.96 -18.69
N GLY A 599 12.84 27.84 -18.36
CA GLY A 599 11.80 28.73 -18.89
C GLY A 599 11.65 30.06 -18.14
N LYS A 600 11.65 30.01 -16.80
CA LYS A 600 11.62 31.19 -15.90
C LYS A 600 12.49 30.89 -14.67
N ARG A 601 13.11 31.93 -14.09
CA ARG A 601 13.83 31.81 -12.81
C ARG A 601 12.87 31.30 -11.73
N ALA A 602 13.38 30.40 -10.88
CA ALA A 602 12.64 29.88 -9.74
C ALA A 602 12.08 31.03 -8.89
N SER A 603 10.80 30.96 -8.51
CA SER A 603 10.27 31.84 -7.48
C SER A 603 10.74 31.33 -6.12
N ASN A 604 11.11 32.25 -5.22
CA ASN A 604 11.43 31.88 -3.84
C ASN A 604 10.15 31.38 -3.16
N THR A 605 10.12 30.10 -2.80
CA THR A 605 9.04 29.52 -1.98
C THR A 605 9.39 29.69 -0.51
N ASN A 606 8.52 30.37 0.24
CA ASN A 606 8.68 30.46 1.70
C ASN A 606 8.12 29.19 2.34
N VAL A 607 9.00 28.29 2.81
CA VAL A 607 8.61 27.05 3.47
C VAL A 607 8.58 27.28 4.97
N LYS A 608 7.37 27.29 5.56
CA LYS A 608 7.18 27.29 7.02
C LYS A 608 6.93 25.87 7.48
N LEU A 609 7.86 25.33 8.26
CA LEU A 609 7.71 24.03 8.92
C LEU A 609 6.96 24.24 10.24
N HIS A 610 5.93 23.44 10.48
CA HIS A 610 5.19 23.40 11.72
C HIS A 610 5.18 21.98 12.27
N ASP A 611 5.26 21.84 13.59
CA ASP A 611 5.01 20.56 14.25
C ASP A 611 3.58 20.10 13.94
N ASN A 612 3.43 18.79 13.73
CA ASN A 612 2.21 18.12 13.24
C ASN A 612 0.95 18.48 14.05
N ASP A 613 0.21 19.50 13.63
CA ASP A 613 -1.11 19.79 14.15
C ASP A 613 -2.10 19.98 12.98
N THR A 614 -2.82 18.89 12.67
CA THR A 614 -3.90 18.85 11.68
C THR A 614 -4.92 19.97 11.92
N ASP A 615 -5.22 20.29 13.18
CA ASP A 615 -6.20 21.31 13.54
C ASP A 615 -5.68 22.72 13.30
N ARG A 616 -4.38 22.94 13.47
CA ARG A 616 -3.74 24.21 13.10
C ARG A 616 -3.81 24.45 11.60
N ILE A 617 -3.50 23.45 10.78
CA ILE A 617 -3.57 23.58 9.31
C ILE A 617 -5.01 23.83 8.87
N ALA A 618 -5.97 23.12 9.46
CA ALA A 618 -7.39 23.33 9.19
C ALA A 618 -7.83 24.77 9.52
N ARG A 619 -7.42 25.32 10.68
CA ARG A 619 -7.70 26.71 11.06
C ARG A 619 -7.07 27.70 10.09
N VAL A 620 -5.78 27.55 9.80
CA VAL A 620 -5.07 28.43 8.86
C VAL A 620 -5.76 28.42 7.50
N TYR A 621 -6.13 27.25 6.98
CA TYR A 621 -6.84 27.13 5.70
C TYR A 621 -8.22 27.81 5.75
N ALA A 622 -8.98 27.64 6.83
CA ALA A 622 -10.28 28.27 7.00
C ALA A 622 -10.20 29.81 7.03
N ASP A 623 -9.11 30.37 7.56
CA ASP A 623 -8.89 31.82 7.65
C ASP A 623 -8.37 32.44 6.34
N LEU A 624 -7.98 31.65 5.33
CA LEU A 624 -7.44 32.19 4.08
C LEU A 624 -8.50 32.94 3.27
N PRO A 625 -8.20 34.13 2.72
CA PRO A 625 -9.11 34.84 1.83
C PRO A 625 -9.22 34.14 0.45
N ASP A 626 -8.12 33.61 -0.08
CA ASP A 626 -8.07 32.94 -1.39
C ASP A 626 -7.96 31.41 -1.23
N LYS A 627 -9.05 30.81 -0.71
CA LYS A 627 -9.16 29.35 -0.59
C LYS A 627 -9.17 28.67 -1.96
N ALA A 628 -9.77 29.32 -2.97
CA ALA A 628 -9.94 28.77 -4.31
C ALA A 628 -8.60 28.38 -4.94
N ASN A 629 -7.58 29.23 -4.79
CA ASN A 629 -6.26 29.01 -5.38
C ASN A 629 -5.24 28.40 -4.41
N THR A 630 -5.60 28.07 -3.17
CA THR A 630 -4.66 27.46 -2.20
C THR A 630 -4.81 25.95 -2.17
N GLN A 631 -3.69 25.22 -2.32
CA GLN A 631 -3.68 23.76 -2.22
C GLN A 631 -3.29 23.28 -0.84
N VAL A 632 -3.92 22.18 -0.39
CA VAL A 632 -3.47 21.43 0.79
C VAL A 632 -3.03 20.05 0.32
N ILE A 633 -1.82 19.64 0.72
CA ILE A 633 -1.19 18.41 0.23
C ILE A 633 -0.91 17.45 1.38
N ALA A 634 -1.33 16.19 1.19
CA ALA A 634 -1.02 15.07 2.07
C ALA A 634 -0.16 14.01 1.36
N THR A 635 0.62 13.26 2.14
CA THR A 635 1.52 12.22 1.60
C THR A 635 0.90 10.83 1.57
N SER A 636 -0.19 10.61 2.32
CA SER A 636 -0.97 9.37 2.34
C SER A 636 -2.48 9.64 2.24
N SER A 637 -3.24 8.63 1.83
CA SER A 637 -4.71 8.70 1.78
C SER A 637 -5.35 8.81 3.18
N VAL A 638 -4.70 8.26 4.21
CA VAL A 638 -5.15 8.38 5.61
C VAL A 638 -5.01 9.82 6.09
N GLU A 639 -3.87 10.45 5.83
CA GLU A 639 -3.67 11.88 6.12
C GLU A 639 -4.61 12.76 5.32
N GLN A 640 -4.79 12.47 4.03
CA GLN A 640 -5.70 13.21 3.17
C GLN A 640 -7.10 13.25 3.80
N ARG A 641 -7.62 12.08 4.21
CA ARG A 641 -8.92 11.98 4.87
C ARG A 641 -8.98 12.74 6.20
N ARG A 642 -8.03 12.50 7.12
CA ARG A 642 -7.99 13.17 8.43
C ARG A 642 -7.96 14.69 8.29
N LEU A 643 -7.15 15.19 7.36
CA LEU A 643 -7.01 16.62 7.13
C LEU A 643 -8.23 17.21 6.42
N THR A 644 -8.84 16.49 5.47
CA THR A 644 -10.12 16.88 4.88
C THR A 644 -11.21 17.00 5.95
N GLU A 645 -11.32 16.03 6.86
CA GLU A 645 -12.30 16.07 7.96
C GLU A 645 -12.05 17.26 8.90
N ALA A 646 -10.81 17.52 9.29
CA ALA A 646 -10.46 18.65 10.13
C ALA A 646 -10.76 20.01 9.45
N ILE A 647 -10.42 20.15 8.15
CA ILE A 647 -10.75 21.34 7.35
C ILE A 647 -12.26 21.54 7.30
N ARG A 648 -13.03 20.50 6.96
CA ARG A 648 -14.50 20.56 6.91
C ARG A 648 -15.07 20.95 8.27
N GLY A 649 -14.53 20.42 9.37
CA GLY A 649 -14.90 20.80 10.73
C GLY A 649 -14.71 22.30 11.00
N GLN A 650 -13.54 22.86 10.63
CA GLN A 650 -13.28 24.30 10.80
C GLN A 650 -14.12 25.18 9.89
N LEU A 651 -14.40 24.75 8.64
CA LEU A 651 -15.28 25.49 7.74
C LEU A 651 -16.73 25.53 8.25
N LYS A 652 -17.20 24.47 8.92
CA LYS A 652 -18.51 24.48 9.61
C LYS A 652 -18.54 25.42 10.81
N ASN A 653 -17.43 25.53 11.53
CA ASN A 653 -17.32 26.41 12.69
C ASN A 653 -17.31 27.90 12.28
N THR A 654 -16.68 28.21 11.15
CA THR A 654 -16.63 29.58 10.59
C THR A 654 -17.87 29.95 9.77
N GLY A 655 -18.78 29.01 9.52
CA GLY A 655 -19.98 29.21 8.70
C GLY A 655 -19.73 29.19 7.19
N ALA A 656 -18.50 28.94 6.74
CA ALA A 656 -18.15 28.79 5.32
C ALA A 656 -18.69 27.49 4.71
N LEU A 657 -19.00 26.49 5.54
CA LEU A 657 -19.67 25.25 5.15
C LEU A 657 -20.91 25.07 6.03
N ALA A 658 -22.05 24.70 5.43
CA ALA A 658 -23.27 24.48 6.19
C ALA A 658 -23.14 23.29 7.15
N ARG A 659 -23.88 23.34 8.27
CA ARG A 659 -23.91 22.23 9.25
C ARG A 659 -24.79 21.07 8.81
N HIS A 660 -25.82 21.34 8.00
CA HIS A 660 -26.66 20.30 7.44
C HIS A 660 -25.93 19.60 6.28
N GLU A 661 -25.91 18.27 6.31
CA GLU A 661 -25.27 17.44 5.30
C GLU A 661 -26.30 16.54 4.63
N THR A 662 -26.15 16.37 3.31
CA THR A 662 -26.85 15.37 2.51
C THR A 662 -25.86 14.27 2.15
N THR A 663 -26.23 13.00 2.30
CA THR A 663 -25.38 11.88 1.90
C THR A 663 -25.57 11.58 0.42
N LEU A 664 -24.47 11.55 -0.34
CA LEU A 664 -24.45 11.16 -1.74
C LEU A 664 -23.74 9.80 -1.90
N PHE A 665 -24.36 8.89 -2.65
CA PHE A 665 -23.77 7.60 -3.00
C PHE A 665 -22.98 7.72 -4.31
N THR A 666 -21.66 7.72 -4.19
CA THR A 666 -20.67 7.97 -5.24
C THR A 666 -19.85 6.72 -5.52
N GLN A 667 -18.95 6.80 -6.50
CA GLN A 667 -17.98 5.74 -6.76
C GLN A 667 -16.57 6.30 -6.91
N THR A 668 -15.56 5.44 -6.76
CA THR A 668 -14.17 5.79 -7.07
C THR A 668 -13.52 4.71 -7.93
N PRO A 669 -12.74 5.08 -8.97
CA PRO A 669 -12.00 4.11 -9.77
C PRO A 669 -11.08 3.24 -8.91
N HIS A 670 -11.15 1.93 -9.13
CA HIS A 670 -10.31 0.95 -8.45
C HIS A 670 -9.44 0.18 -9.45
N PRO A 671 -8.29 0.73 -9.85
CA PRO A 671 -7.41 0.06 -10.79
C PRO A 671 -6.77 -1.18 -10.15
N LEU A 672 -6.84 -2.31 -10.85
CA LEU A 672 -6.12 -3.53 -10.53
C LEU A 672 -4.92 -3.69 -11.46
N SER A 673 -3.79 -4.10 -10.90
CA SER A 673 -2.61 -4.47 -11.69
C SER A 673 -2.87 -5.72 -12.53
N LYS A 674 -2.13 -5.93 -13.62
CA LYS A 674 -2.27 -7.11 -14.49
C LYS A 674 -2.16 -8.44 -13.72
N ALA A 675 -1.32 -8.47 -12.69
CA ALA A 675 -1.14 -9.63 -11.81
C ALA A 675 -2.34 -9.89 -10.88
N GLN A 676 -3.09 -8.85 -10.52
CA GLN A 676 -4.27 -8.93 -9.65
C GLN A 676 -5.55 -9.25 -10.42
N GLN A 677 -5.68 -8.75 -11.66
CA GLN A 677 -6.86 -8.96 -12.51
C GLN A 677 -7.36 -10.42 -12.61
N PRO A 678 -6.52 -11.47 -12.72
CA PRO A 678 -7.04 -12.84 -12.82
C PRO A 678 -7.57 -13.43 -11.51
N LEU A 679 -7.42 -12.74 -10.37
CA LEU A 679 -7.76 -13.26 -9.05
C LEU A 679 -9.03 -12.62 -8.50
N VAL A 680 -10.04 -13.44 -8.22
CA VAL A 680 -11.36 -12.94 -7.83
C VAL A 680 -11.37 -12.19 -6.50
N GLN A 681 -10.43 -12.47 -5.60
CA GLN A 681 -10.38 -11.85 -4.28
C GLN A 681 -10.12 -10.33 -4.26
N HIS A 682 -9.65 -9.76 -5.38
CA HIS A 682 -9.52 -8.31 -5.54
C HIS A 682 -10.83 -7.63 -5.96
N TYR A 683 -11.82 -8.42 -6.35
CA TYR A 683 -13.18 -8.01 -6.66
C TYR A 683 -14.00 -8.21 -5.39
N LYS A 684 -14.64 -7.16 -4.87
CA LYS A 684 -15.42 -7.24 -3.63
C LYS A 684 -16.89 -7.01 -3.90
N PRO A 685 -17.79 -7.65 -3.13
CA PRO A 685 -19.20 -7.31 -3.13
C PRO A 685 -19.43 -5.80 -3.04
N GLY A 686 -20.40 -5.30 -3.80
CA GLY A 686 -20.72 -3.88 -3.94
C GLY A 686 -19.88 -3.12 -4.99
N MET A 687 -18.74 -3.65 -5.45
CA MET A 687 -18.02 -3.04 -6.57
C MET A 687 -18.85 -3.09 -7.85
N THR A 688 -18.70 -2.06 -8.69
CA THR A 688 -19.32 -2.03 -10.02
C THR A 688 -18.29 -2.37 -11.09
N LEU A 689 -18.67 -3.28 -11.99
CA LEU A 689 -17.94 -3.61 -13.22
C LEU A 689 -18.64 -2.93 -14.38
N THR A 690 -17.89 -2.18 -15.19
CA THR A 690 -18.44 -1.53 -16.38
C THR A 690 -17.60 -1.83 -17.60
N HIS A 691 -18.21 -2.33 -18.67
CA HIS A 691 -17.59 -2.36 -19.99
C HIS A 691 -18.42 -1.57 -21.00
N TRP A 692 -17.81 -1.28 -22.15
CA TRP A 692 -18.45 -0.50 -23.20
C TRP A 692 -18.67 -1.38 -24.42
N GLU A 693 -19.91 -1.45 -24.89
CA GLU A 693 -20.28 -2.15 -26.11
C GLU A 693 -21.05 -1.20 -27.01
N LYS A 694 -20.56 -0.99 -28.25
CA LYS A 694 -21.16 -0.04 -29.22
C LYS A 694 -21.42 1.35 -28.61
N ASN A 695 -20.47 1.87 -27.82
CA ASN A 695 -20.55 3.14 -27.08
C ASN A 695 -21.66 3.22 -26.01
N LYS A 696 -22.25 2.09 -25.60
CA LYS A 696 -23.17 2.01 -24.47
C LYS A 696 -22.52 1.30 -23.28
N PRO A 697 -22.60 1.87 -22.06
CA PRO A 697 -22.03 1.23 -20.88
C PRO A 697 -22.92 0.08 -20.42
N GLN A 698 -22.33 -1.10 -20.24
CA GLN A 698 -22.94 -2.25 -19.60
C GLN A 698 -22.34 -2.37 -18.19
N SER A 699 -23.17 -2.28 -17.16
CA SER A 699 -22.71 -2.20 -15.77
C SER A 699 -23.31 -3.31 -14.90
N PHE A 700 -22.47 -3.91 -14.08
CA PHE A 700 -22.83 -5.01 -13.17
C PHE A 700 -22.36 -4.68 -11.75
N VAL A 701 -23.16 -5.02 -10.73
CA VAL A 701 -22.78 -4.90 -9.31
C VAL A 701 -22.43 -6.27 -8.78
N ILE A 702 -21.25 -6.43 -8.21
CA ILE A 702 -20.79 -7.70 -7.64
C ILE A 702 -21.62 -8.01 -6.39
N ALA A 703 -22.33 -9.14 -6.41
CA ALA A 703 -23.15 -9.59 -5.28
C ALA A 703 -22.34 -10.48 -4.33
N SER A 704 -21.59 -11.43 -4.88
CA SER A 704 -20.78 -12.37 -4.10
C SER A 704 -19.54 -12.80 -4.87
N ILE A 705 -18.58 -13.36 -4.14
CA ILE A 705 -17.38 -13.98 -4.70
C ILE A 705 -17.24 -15.38 -4.15
N ASP A 706 -16.73 -16.28 -4.97
CA ASP A 706 -16.28 -17.60 -4.58
C ASP A 706 -14.78 -17.73 -4.88
N LYS A 707 -13.99 -17.74 -3.82
CA LYS A 707 -12.53 -17.87 -3.92
C LYS A 707 -12.11 -19.26 -4.36
N GLU A 708 -12.87 -20.30 -4.03
CA GLU A 708 -12.52 -21.70 -4.35
C GLU A 708 -12.56 -21.92 -5.85
N SER A 709 -13.67 -21.53 -6.50
CA SER A 709 -13.80 -21.60 -7.95
C SER A 709 -13.15 -20.44 -8.71
N ASN A 710 -12.64 -19.42 -7.99
CA ASN A 710 -12.16 -18.16 -8.56
C ASN A 710 -13.22 -17.44 -9.43
N THR A 711 -14.49 -17.46 -9.00
CA THR A 711 -15.62 -16.86 -9.74
C THR A 711 -16.35 -15.82 -8.91
N MET A 712 -17.07 -14.92 -9.57
CA MET A 712 -17.95 -13.95 -8.92
C MET A 712 -19.33 -13.95 -9.56
N THR A 713 -20.33 -13.68 -8.74
CA THR A 713 -21.70 -13.43 -9.19
C THR A 713 -21.97 -11.94 -9.17
N ALA A 714 -22.40 -11.38 -10.28
CA ALA A 714 -22.71 -9.96 -10.43
C ALA A 714 -24.09 -9.77 -11.05
N LEU A 715 -24.81 -8.74 -10.59
CA LEU A 715 -26.16 -8.40 -11.04
C LEU A 715 -26.09 -7.24 -12.04
N SER A 716 -26.72 -7.38 -13.20
CA SER A 716 -26.84 -6.30 -14.18
C SER A 716 -27.64 -5.12 -13.60
N LYS A 717 -27.13 -3.90 -13.78
CA LYS A 717 -27.81 -2.68 -13.33
C LYS A 717 -29.05 -2.34 -14.15
N HIS A 718 -29.21 -2.95 -15.33
CA HIS A 718 -30.32 -2.64 -16.25
C HIS A 718 -31.56 -3.47 -15.95
N ASP A 719 -31.41 -4.78 -15.78
CA ASP A 719 -32.50 -5.76 -15.64
C ASP A 719 -32.42 -6.61 -14.37
N GLY A 720 -31.37 -6.44 -13.56
CA GLY A 720 -31.16 -7.23 -12.33
C GLY A 720 -30.74 -8.67 -12.58
N GLN A 721 -30.49 -9.09 -13.82
CA GLN A 721 -30.11 -10.48 -14.11
C GLN A 721 -28.75 -10.83 -13.52
N SER A 722 -28.63 -12.07 -13.04
CA SER A 722 -27.42 -12.60 -12.43
C SER A 722 -26.48 -13.17 -13.49
N HIS A 723 -25.21 -12.76 -13.44
CA HIS A 723 -24.14 -13.22 -14.30
C HIS A 723 -22.99 -13.77 -13.46
N THR A 724 -22.41 -14.88 -13.89
CA THR A 724 -21.20 -15.45 -13.28
C THR A 724 -19.99 -15.11 -14.15
N PHE A 725 -18.94 -14.56 -13.53
CA PHE A 725 -17.69 -14.22 -14.20
C PHE A 725 -16.50 -14.95 -13.56
N ASP A 726 -15.63 -15.51 -14.39
CA ASP A 726 -14.27 -15.89 -14.01
C ASP A 726 -13.28 -14.83 -14.52
N PRO A 727 -12.63 -14.05 -13.62
CA PRO A 727 -11.64 -13.04 -14.00
C PRO A 727 -10.44 -13.58 -14.77
N SER A 728 -10.13 -14.87 -14.61
CA SER A 728 -9.01 -15.51 -15.28
C SER A 728 -9.32 -15.93 -16.72
N SER A 729 -10.61 -16.02 -17.07
CA SER A 729 -11.10 -16.44 -18.38
C SER A 729 -10.73 -15.46 -19.50
N ARG A 730 -10.58 -16.00 -20.72
CA ARG A 730 -10.27 -15.20 -21.91
C ARG A 730 -11.42 -14.24 -22.26
N ALA A 731 -12.67 -14.68 -22.07
CA ALA A 731 -13.86 -13.89 -22.32
C ALA A 731 -13.87 -12.61 -21.46
N PHE A 732 -13.68 -12.76 -20.14
CA PHE A 732 -13.65 -11.62 -19.22
C PHE A 732 -12.52 -10.63 -19.55
N LYS A 733 -11.33 -11.13 -19.88
CA LYS A 733 -10.18 -10.28 -20.26
C LYS A 733 -10.46 -9.43 -21.51
N HIS A 734 -11.20 -9.97 -22.48
CA HIS A 734 -11.57 -9.24 -23.69
C HIS A 734 -12.58 -8.12 -23.45
N MET A 735 -13.42 -8.24 -22.41
CA MET A 735 -14.41 -7.21 -22.07
C MET A 735 -13.76 -5.91 -21.55
N LYS A 736 -12.49 -5.96 -21.11
CA LYS A 736 -11.74 -4.78 -20.59
C LYS A 736 -12.54 -4.00 -19.51
N MET A 737 -13.10 -4.75 -18.56
CA MET A 737 -13.93 -4.21 -17.47
C MET A 737 -13.20 -3.11 -16.68
N GLN A 738 -13.86 -1.98 -16.51
CA GLN A 738 -13.52 -0.94 -15.54
C GLN A 738 -14.14 -1.31 -14.19
N ILE A 739 -13.40 -1.07 -13.10
CA ILE A 739 -13.82 -1.46 -11.76
C ILE A 739 -13.91 -0.20 -10.91
N ASN A 740 -15.05 -0.01 -10.26
CA ASN A 740 -15.30 1.10 -9.36
C ASN A 740 -15.71 0.59 -7.98
N LYS A 741 -15.24 1.25 -6.93
CA LYS A 741 -15.64 1.01 -5.54
C LYS A 741 -16.76 1.96 -5.14
N PRO A 742 -17.82 1.48 -4.48
CA PRO A 742 -18.83 2.36 -3.91
C PRO A 742 -18.23 3.19 -2.77
N GLN A 743 -18.70 4.42 -2.64
CA GLN A 743 -18.29 5.36 -1.60
C GLN A 743 -19.49 6.24 -1.20
N SER A 744 -19.66 6.52 0.08
CA SER A 744 -20.57 7.57 0.55
C SER A 744 -19.80 8.89 0.73
N LEU A 745 -20.44 9.99 0.34
CA LEU A 745 -19.90 11.33 0.50
C LEU A 745 -20.94 12.23 1.16
N ASN A 746 -20.63 12.77 2.34
CA ASN A 746 -21.50 13.75 2.98
C ASN A 746 -21.20 15.13 2.38
N ILE A 747 -22.19 15.76 1.77
CA ILE A 747 -22.03 17.06 1.12
C ILE A 747 -22.87 18.11 1.84
N ALA A 748 -22.30 19.30 2.02
CA ALA A 748 -23.00 20.46 2.56
C ALA A 748 -23.01 21.62 1.56
N GLN A 749 -23.87 22.62 1.78
CA GLN A 749 -23.77 23.86 1.03
C GLN A 749 -22.43 24.55 1.35
N GLY A 750 -21.69 24.94 0.29
CA GLY A 750 -20.30 25.42 0.36
C GLY A 750 -19.24 24.32 0.13
N GLU A 751 -19.65 23.07 -0.13
CA GLU A 751 -18.71 21.95 -0.31
C GLU A 751 -17.92 22.07 -1.62
N ARG A 752 -16.63 21.74 -1.58
CA ARG A 752 -15.78 21.63 -2.77
C ARG A 752 -15.63 20.18 -3.18
N LEU A 753 -15.98 19.89 -4.43
CA LEU A 753 -15.98 18.55 -5.02
C LEU A 753 -15.11 18.50 -6.26
N GLN A 754 -14.54 17.34 -6.56
CA GLN A 754 -13.80 17.06 -7.78
C GLN A 754 -14.26 15.74 -8.39
N THR A 755 -14.42 15.73 -9.71
CA THR A 755 -14.70 14.51 -10.47
C THR A 755 -13.42 13.76 -10.83
N LEU A 756 -13.41 12.43 -10.69
CA LEU A 756 -12.29 11.56 -11.08
C LEU A 756 -12.40 11.08 -12.52
N GLY A 757 -13.58 11.20 -13.12
CA GLY A 757 -13.89 10.75 -14.48
C GLY A 757 -15.13 11.44 -15.01
N LYS A 758 -15.39 11.29 -16.31
CA LYS A 758 -16.57 11.87 -16.94
C LYS A 758 -17.82 11.11 -16.46
N HIS A 759 -18.86 11.84 -16.09
CA HIS A 759 -20.13 11.27 -15.68
C HIS A 759 -21.25 11.73 -16.61
N PHE A 760 -21.63 10.87 -17.55
CA PHE A 760 -22.63 11.20 -18.57
C PHE A 760 -24.03 11.52 -17.99
N PRO A 761 -24.58 10.75 -17.03
CA PRO A 761 -25.93 11.03 -16.51
C PRO A 761 -26.09 12.40 -15.84
N ALA A 762 -25.01 12.90 -15.21
CA ALA A 762 -25.00 14.19 -14.53
C ALA A 762 -24.32 15.32 -15.34
N GLY A 763 -23.89 15.04 -16.58
CA GLY A 763 -23.17 16.02 -17.41
C GLY A 763 -21.82 16.48 -16.85
N LEU A 764 -21.22 15.75 -15.91
CA LEU A 764 -19.97 16.17 -15.28
C LEU A 764 -18.77 15.78 -16.14
N ASP A 765 -17.85 16.71 -16.35
CA ASP A 765 -16.59 16.43 -17.05
C ASP A 765 -15.55 15.83 -16.11
N ALA A 766 -14.54 15.17 -16.68
CA ALA A 766 -13.50 14.49 -15.92
C ALA A 766 -12.47 15.47 -15.33
N ASN A 767 -12.05 15.25 -14.08
CA ASN A 767 -11.01 16.04 -13.40
C ASN A 767 -11.36 17.52 -13.23
N GLN A 768 -12.65 17.84 -13.08
CA GLN A 768 -13.14 19.20 -12.88
C GLN A 768 -13.53 19.42 -11.42
N SER A 769 -13.19 20.59 -10.89
CA SER A 769 -13.59 21.03 -9.55
C SER A 769 -14.92 21.79 -9.61
N TYR A 770 -15.77 21.56 -8.62
CA TYR A 770 -17.10 22.13 -8.48
C TYR A 770 -17.31 22.65 -7.07
N LEU A 771 -17.99 23.78 -6.93
CA LEU A 771 -18.49 24.32 -5.66
C LEU A 771 -19.99 24.05 -5.54
N VAL A 772 -20.42 23.46 -4.43
CA VAL A 772 -21.84 23.25 -4.15
C VAL A 772 -22.42 24.54 -3.58
N THR A 773 -23.20 25.28 -4.36
CA THR A 773 -23.75 26.57 -3.94
C THR A 773 -25.11 26.46 -3.29
N HIS A 774 -25.88 25.42 -3.64
CA HIS A 774 -27.20 25.15 -3.07
C HIS A 774 -27.50 23.64 -3.05
N ILE A 775 -28.24 23.18 -2.05
CA ILE A 775 -28.73 21.80 -1.93
C ILE A 775 -30.21 21.85 -1.58
N ASP A 776 -31.03 21.27 -2.44
CA ASP A 776 -32.45 21.02 -2.25
C ASP A 776 -32.69 19.54 -1.91
N LYS A 777 -33.95 19.16 -1.62
CA LYS A 777 -34.34 17.77 -1.38
C LYS A 777 -34.08 16.83 -2.57
N GLU A 778 -34.14 17.34 -3.80
CA GLU A 778 -34.07 16.52 -5.03
C GLU A 778 -32.90 16.89 -5.95
N SER A 779 -32.22 18.02 -5.70
CA SER A 779 -31.19 18.53 -6.60
C SER A 779 -30.11 19.30 -5.86
N LEU A 780 -28.95 19.44 -6.50
CA LEU A 780 -27.88 20.31 -6.06
C LEU A 780 -27.46 21.24 -7.20
N THR A 781 -26.94 22.41 -6.82
CA THR A 781 -26.38 23.37 -7.77
C THR A 781 -24.86 23.35 -7.65
N LEU A 782 -24.18 23.04 -8.75
CA LEU A 782 -22.72 23.07 -8.86
C LEU A 782 -22.29 24.29 -9.65
N GLU A 783 -21.27 24.98 -9.16
CA GLU A 783 -20.58 26.05 -9.87
C GLU A 783 -19.18 25.58 -10.30
N SER A 784 -18.79 25.84 -11.54
CA SER A 784 -17.42 25.63 -12.01
C SER A 784 -17.07 26.62 -13.12
N LYS A 785 -15.89 27.23 -13.04
CA LYS A 785 -15.40 28.24 -14.01
C LYS A 785 -16.39 29.41 -14.26
N GLY A 786 -17.20 29.76 -13.27
CA GLY A 786 -18.21 30.83 -13.37
C GLY A 786 -19.53 30.41 -14.01
N GLU A 787 -19.68 29.14 -14.40
CA GLU A 787 -20.93 28.56 -14.88
C GLU A 787 -21.61 27.75 -13.78
N THR A 788 -22.93 27.86 -13.67
CA THR A 788 -23.73 27.07 -12.73
C THR A 788 -24.55 26.01 -13.45
N GLN A 789 -24.63 24.82 -12.88
CA GLN A 789 -25.46 23.73 -13.37
C GLN A 789 -26.27 23.14 -12.21
N ARG A 790 -27.56 22.92 -12.44
CA ARG A 790 -28.45 22.23 -11.51
C ARG A 790 -28.51 20.75 -11.88
N VAL A 791 -28.23 19.87 -10.93
CA VAL A 791 -28.12 18.43 -11.14
C VAL A 791 -29.03 17.71 -10.16
N ASN A 792 -29.77 16.71 -10.63
CA ASN A 792 -30.63 15.87 -9.78
C ASN A 792 -29.76 14.94 -8.91
N LEU A 793 -30.15 14.71 -7.65
CA LEU A 793 -29.42 13.82 -6.74
C LEU A 793 -29.40 12.37 -7.24
N GLU A 794 -30.48 11.88 -7.87
CA GLU A 794 -30.54 10.55 -8.45
C GLU A 794 -29.59 10.40 -9.64
N SER A 795 -29.43 11.44 -10.47
CA SER A 795 -28.50 11.40 -11.59
C SER A 795 -27.03 11.46 -11.16
N LEU A 796 -26.75 11.81 -9.90
CA LEU A 796 -25.42 11.79 -9.30
C LEU A 796 -25.08 10.47 -8.61
N LYS A 797 -26.03 9.54 -8.55
CA LYS A 797 -25.76 8.18 -8.07
C LYS A 797 -24.63 7.58 -8.89
N ASP A 798 -23.67 6.99 -8.19
CA ASP A 798 -22.45 6.41 -8.76
C ASP A 798 -21.50 7.41 -9.45
N ALA A 799 -21.74 8.72 -9.34
CA ALA A 799 -20.85 9.72 -9.89
C ALA A 799 -19.45 9.59 -9.25
N PRO A 800 -18.36 9.73 -10.04
CA PRO A 800 -17.01 9.53 -9.56
C PRO A 800 -16.49 10.76 -8.79
N LEU A 801 -17.13 11.12 -7.69
CA LEU A 801 -16.89 12.34 -6.94
C LEU A 801 -16.03 12.10 -5.69
N GLN A 802 -15.20 13.08 -5.37
CA GLN A 802 -14.44 13.16 -4.11
C GLN A 802 -14.38 14.60 -3.60
N TYR A 803 -13.97 14.79 -2.35
CA TYR A 803 -13.70 16.12 -1.80
C TYR A 803 -12.48 16.78 -2.46
N ASP A 804 -12.56 18.09 -2.66
CA ASP A 804 -11.55 18.94 -3.31
C ASP A 804 -10.87 19.91 -2.32
N TYR A 805 -10.48 19.40 -1.14
CA TYR A 805 -9.76 20.19 -0.11
C TYR A 805 -8.30 19.81 0.00
N VAL A 806 -8.03 18.50 0.03
CA VAL A 806 -6.68 17.96 0.26
C VAL A 806 -6.36 17.03 -0.90
N HIS A 807 -5.21 17.25 -1.51
CA HIS A 807 -4.72 16.47 -2.65
C HIS A 807 -3.52 15.63 -2.25
N SER A 808 -3.29 14.56 -3.01
CA SER A 808 -2.04 13.83 -2.89
C SER A 808 -0.88 14.65 -3.47
N ALA A 809 0.32 14.43 -2.97
CA ALA A 809 1.55 15.11 -3.42
C ALA A 809 1.90 14.95 -4.92
N HIS A 810 1.12 14.20 -5.69
CA HIS A 810 1.28 14.06 -7.15
C HIS A 810 0.46 15.07 -7.95
N HIS A 811 -0.44 15.80 -7.29
CA HIS A 811 -1.36 16.77 -7.89
C HIS A 811 -0.96 18.22 -7.62
N ILE A 812 0.32 18.49 -7.33
CA ILE A 812 0.81 19.85 -7.07
C ILE A 812 0.68 20.68 -8.35
N GLU A 813 -0.08 21.77 -8.30
CA GLU A 813 -0.18 22.70 -9.42
C GLU A 813 0.87 23.81 -9.27
N PRO A 814 1.66 24.13 -10.31
CA PRO A 814 2.80 25.04 -10.19
C PRO A 814 2.47 26.50 -9.86
N LYS A 815 1.19 26.92 -9.98
CA LYS A 815 0.76 28.32 -9.89
C LYS A 815 0.09 28.69 -8.57
N SER A 816 -0.07 27.74 -7.66
CA SER A 816 -0.87 27.91 -6.45
C SER A 816 0.00 27.89 -5.18
N PRO A 817 -0.21 28.79 -4.21
CA PRO A 817 0.35 28.62 -2.88
C PRO A 817 -0.16 27.31 -2.26
N TYR A 818 0.68 26.61 -1.50
CA TYR A 818 0.30 25.32 -0.93
C TYR A 818 0.82 25.09 0.48
N PHE A 819 0.06 24.32 1.26
CA PHE A 819 0.47 23.76 2.54
C PHE A 819 0.78 22.26 2.36
N THR A 820 1.92 21.79 2.88
CA THR A 820 2.26 20.36 2.86
C THR A 820 2.32 19.83 4.27
N VAL A 821 1.64 18.70 4.50
CA VAL A 821 1.63 18.00 5.79
C VAL A 821 2.32 16.66 5.61
N ARG A 822 3.24 16.34 6.51
CA ARG A 822 3.91 15.05 6.56
C ARG A 822 3.93 14.55 7.99
N GLN A 823 3.06 13.60 8.30
CA GLN A 823 3.14 12.87 9.55
C GLN A 823 4.31 11.88 9.47
N SER A 824 5.20 11.91 10.46
CA SER A 824 6.17 10.83 10.60
C SER A 824 5.39 9.57 10.94
N ILE A 825 5.40 8.56 10.06
CA ILE A 825 4.66 7.30 10.23
C ILE A 825 5.22 6.46 11.40
N TYR A 826 6.34 6.90 11.99
CA TYR A 826 6.91 6.29 13.17
C TYR A 826 6.48 7.07 14.42
N PRO A 827 5.51 6.56 15.21
CA PRO A 827 5.44 6.93 16.61
C PRO A 827 6.70 6.35 17.28
N ILE A 828 7.59 7.23 17.77
CA ILE A 828 8.68 6.84 18.67
C ILE A 828 8.14 6.88 20.10
#